data_AF-A0A0B4HBP6-F1
#
_entry.id   AF-A0A0B4HBP6-F1
#
_cell.length_a   1.000
_cell.length_b   1.000
_cell.length_c   1.000
_cell.angle_alpha   90.00
_cell.angle_beta   90.00
_cell.angle_gamma   90.00
#
_symmetry.space_group_name_H-M   'P 1'
#
loop_
_entity.id
_entity.type
_entity.pdbx_description
1 polymer ?
#
loop_
_entity_poly.entity_id
_entity_poly.type
_entity_poly.pdbx_seq_one_letter_code
_entity_poly.pdbx_strand_id
1 'polypeptide(L)'
;MSNDVGGAKVKAVGGQRLDFNAVPIIGFRVLHSGKIMTACLSVMKKIRAAESEVGAGLEWICPEGRTVWKNQYTACVHDSPSKKPRDSAPTCPDESWFWDTGIRSYEGDSLRWKYRGSAPLLLPASAPAAMAKLGHPLGEVNLTKAAGDYGTVQAIFDARKESQALFYQVCPHCATLELIFHKIRTSTSIEPAAYLRKSFQKVERLGAKAIIFTVDVGWESKRTLEARTNGEIHKSSLRAFMATGGFRDRNLFWDDISWIRSNHRGRRADYAPAPIDILYEVRTYRPDLFSKIDIMIDGGVRLGGDVDLARLQQMETAPSSFLIVGSGVFGLSTAWAITKRSQFAKTSITIVDDAVNGQFPPDDCASVDSSRIIRADYADPHYTAFASEAQKEWRKQGDDDLGGQGRYTESGFVLTAYEPKELKVGTKSGMDYTKESWKNCVDVAARDGYPADRIKVLENTKALNKCLGTDTYPGDWGYLNTLSGWADAGRGMKWLYERVKATRRVNFVNAKVDYLANEGDRVIGAKLTDGRLVTGDVVLVAAGAWTGSLVDLRGRVEATGHVLGYIDISDQELALLSKQPVALNLSSGLFIIPPQENTLKVARHSFGYLNPVTVHNALPLFPSPERPSFVTSRPSTSRDGGLARLPDEADADLRRGLAKLSPIKGLETRRWKGTRLCWYSDTKDGDWLVDWHPGWKSLFIATGDSGHGYKFLPILGDKVLDCMQGQGGALGDKWKWKNIDDETVGKETNGKFNGLVTMDGSRGGDPGMVLEEELGKKSAAKVAKL
;
A
#
# COMPACT_ATOMS: atom_id res chain seq x y z
N MET A 1 23.26 48.81 14.10
CA MET A 1 21.97 48.14 13.84
C MET A 1 22.27 46.69 13.50
N SER A 2 21.45 45.75 13.98
CA SER A 2 21.71 44.31 13.87
C SER A 2 21.16 43.71 12.57
N ASN A 3 21.87 42.73 12.00
CA ASN A 3 21.29 41.54 11.36
C ASN A 3 22.40 40.53 11.08
N ASP A 4 22.64 39.62 12.03
CA ASP A 4 23.48 38.44 11.84
C ASP A 4 22.64 37.26 11.35
N VAL A 5 23.15 36.53 10.35
CA VAL A 5 22.65 35.19 9.97
C VAL A 5 23.86 34.26 9.78
N GLY A 6 24.62 34.07 10.87
CA GLY A 6 25.81 33.22 10.89
C GLY A 6 25.47 31.72 10.90
N GLY A 7 25.74 31.03 9.79
CA GLY A 7 25.66 29.57 9.71
C GLY A 7 26.83 28.88 10.42
N ALA A 8 26.56 27.87 11.25
CA ALA A 8 27.57 27.12 12.00
C ALA A 8 27.81 25.71 11.41
N LYS A 9 29.07 25.25 11.46
CA LYS A 9 29.53 23.96 10.93
C LYS A 9 29.40 22.86 11.99
N VAL A 10 29.26 21.61 11.56
CA VAL A 10 29.54 20.42 12.40
C VAL A 10 30.78 19.71 11.84
N LYS A 11 31.61 19.17 12.74
CA LYS A 11 32.92 18.56 12.43
C LYS A 11 32.97 17.18 13.12
N ALA A 12 33.56 16.17 12.48
CA ALA A 12 33.60 14.81 12.99
C ALA A 12 34.88 14.50 13.81
N VAL A 13 34.71 13.72 14.89
CA VAL A 13 35.74 13.03 15.71
C VAL A 13 35.04 11.81 16.33
N GLY A 14 35.61 10.59 16.44
CA GLY A 14 36.87 10.08 15.89
C GLY A 14 37.37 8.82 16.63
N GLY A 15 37.25 7.63 16.03
CA GLY A 15 37.71 6.33 16.58
C GLY A 15 36.69 5.63 17.50
N GLN A 16 36.70 4.30 17.68
CA GLN A 16 37.54 3.23 17.10
C GLN A 16 36.73 1.92 16.83
N ARG A 17 37.33 1.01 16.05
CA ARG A 17 37.09 -0.46 15.99
C ARG A 17 37.19 -1.10 17.39
N LEU A 18 36.66 -2.29 17.74
CA LEU A 18 35.84 -3.36 17.11
C LEU A 18 35.22 -4.18 18.32
N ASP A 19 34.63 -5.40 18.30
CA ASP A 19 34.49 -6.49 17.31
C ASP A 19 33.19 -7.32 17.53
N PHE A 20 33.05 -8.48 16.87
CA PHE A 20 31.84 -9.31 16.80
C PHE A 20 31.74 -10.51 17.78
N ASN A 21 30.55 -11.14 17.78
CA ASN A 21 30.25 -12.51 18.23
C ASN A 21 30.03 -12.81 19.72
N ALA A 22 29.17 -12.00 20.36
CA ALA A 22 28.05 -12.53 21.14
C ALA A 22 26.88 -11.52 21.06
N VAL A 23 25.62 -11.96 21.10
CA VAL A 23 24.46 -11.06 21.26
C VAL A 23 24.15 -10.95 22.75
N PRO A 24 24.44 -9.83 23.42
CA PRO A 24 24.19 -9.69 24.85
C PRO A 24 22.96 -8.82 25.07
N ILE A 25 21.92 -9.38 25.70
CA ILE A 25 20.80 -8.60 26.22
C ILE A 25 21.31 -7.84 27.46
N ILE A 26 21.97 -6.70 27.25
CA ILE A 26 22.47 -5.85 28.34
C ILE A 26 21.32 -4.98 28.85
N GLY A 27 20.58 -5.52 29.83
CA GLY A 27 19.69 -4.72 30.66
C GLY A 27 20.52 -3.78 31.56
N PHE A 28 20.39 -2.47 31.37
CA PHE A 28 21.10 -1.48 32.19
C PHE A 28 20.31 -1.11 33.45
N ARG A 29 20.98 -1.22 34.61
CA ARG A 29 20.38 -1.11 35.96
C ARG A 29 20.80 0.18 36.67
N VAL A 30 19.88 1.14 36.82
CA VAL A 30 20.01 2.35 37.67
C VAL A 30 18.65 2.59 38.34
N LEU A 31 18.44 2.18 39.59
CA LEU A 31 18.76 2.87 40.86
C LEU A 31 17.91 4.13 41.13
N HIS A 32 17.37 4.20 42.36
CA HIS A 32 16.45 5.24 42.84
C HIS A 32 17.07 6.65 42.95
N SER A 33 16.23 7.68 42.87
CA SER A 33 16.45 8.94 43.61
C SER A 33 15.15 9.39 44.31
N GLY A 34 15.23 9.69 45.60
CA GLY A 34 14.06 9.66 46.51
C GLY A 34 13.14 10.88 46.54
N LYS A 35 13.25 11.84 45.60
CA LYS A 35 12.59 13.16 45.74
C LYS A 35 11.12 13.23 45.34
N ILE A 36 10.65 12.37 44.42
CA ILE A 36 9.22 12.34 44.01
C ILE A 36 8.33 11.88 45.18
N MET A 37 8.78 10.87 45.92
CA MET A 37 8.03 10.29 47.04
C MET A 37 7.83 11.31 48.20
N THR A 38 8.76 12.26 48.37
CA THR A 38 8.66 13.33 49.36
C THR A 38 7.48 14.28 49.08
N ALA A 39 7.19 14.57 47.81
CA ALA A 39 6.06 15.44 47.43
C ALA A 39 4.71 14.81 47.79
N CYS A 40 4.50 13.54 47.39
CA CYS A 40 3.28 12.80 47.71
C CYS A 40 3.08 12.64 49.23
N LEU A 41 4.16 12.36 49.98
CA LEU A 41 4.11 12.27 51.44
C LEU A 41 3.80 13.63 52.12
N SER A 42 4.20 14.75 51.51
CA SER A 42 3.84 16.10 52.00
C SER A 42 2.33 16.36 51.87
N VAL A 43 1.75 16.03 50.70
CA VAL A 43 0.30 16.13 50.46
C VAL A 43 -0.49 15.25 51.44
N MET A 44 -0.09 13.98 51.60
CA MET A 44 -0.75 13.04 52.51
C MET A 44 -0.65 13.47 53.99
N LYS A 45 0.44 14.12 54.41
CA LYS A 45 0.56 14.70 55.77
C LYS A 45 -0.35 15.91 55.97
N LYS A 46 -0.53 16.77 54.96
CA LYS A 46 -1.48 17.89 55.03
C LYS A 46 -2.94 17.41 55.09
N ILE A 47 -3.28 16.31 54.40
CA ILE A 47 -4.61 15.68 54.49
C ILE A 47 -4.89 15.21 55.93
N ARG A 48 -3.94 14.51 56.58
CA ARG A 48 -4.07 14.11 57.99
C ARG A 48 -4.27 15.27 58.97
N ALA A 49 -3.68 16.44 58.70
CA ALA A 49 -3.84 17.61 59.56
C ALA A 49 -5.28 18.18 59.49
N ALA A 50 -5.99 18.01 58.37
CA ALA A 50 -7.39 18.39 58.24
C ALA A 50 -8.35 17.38 58.92
N GLU A 51 -7.95 16.11 59.05
CA GLU A 51 -8.73 15.09 59.76
C GLU A 51 -8.81 15.36 61.28
N SER A 52 -7.82 16.04 61.87
CA SER A 52 -7.81 16.37 63.30
C SER A 52 -8.72 17.54 63.73
N GLU A 53 -9.26 18.34 62.81
CA GLU A 53 -10.17 19.45 63.14
C GLU A 53 -11.67 19.05 63.14
N VAL A 54 -12.02 17.87 62.58
CA VAL A 54 -13.41 17.40 62.45
C VAL A 54 -13.65 16.20 63.35
N GLY A 55 -13.85 16.47 64.64
CA GLY A 55 -13.97 15.44 65.69
C GLY A 55 -15.17 14.51 65.54
N ALA A 56 -14.94 13.31 64.99
CA ALA A 56 -15.89 12.19 64.98
C ALA A 56 -15.13 10.85 65.14
N GLY A 57 -14.83 10.46 66.38
CA GLY A 57 -14.06 9.25 66.69
C GLY A 57 -14.87 7.96 66.60
N LEU A 58 -14.30 6.92 66.00
CA LEU A 58 -14.84 5.55 65.99
C LEU A 58 -13.73 4.48 65.78
N GLU A 59 -12.95 4.23 66.83
CA GLU A 59 -12.35 2.91 67.09
C GLU A 59 -13.41 2.09 67.88
N TRP A 60 -13.54 0.76 67.85
CA TRP A 60 -12.57 -0.32 68.14
C TRP A 60 -13.00 -1.59 67.36
N ILE A 61 -12.11 -2.28 66.62
CA ILE A 61 -11.19 -3.38 67.02
C ILE A 61 -11.83 -4.78 67.11
N CYS A 62 -11.11 -5.78 66.58
CA CYS A 62 -11.49 -7.19 66.48
C CYS A 62 -10.45 -8.07 67.26
N PRO A 63 -10.82 -9.21 67.88
CA PRO A 63 -10.04 -9.81 68.99
C PRO A 63 -8.66 -10.42 68.72
N GLU A 64 -8.07 -10.27 67.52
CA GLU A 64 -6.78 -10.87 67.13
C GLU A 64 -5.63 -9.86 66.88
N GLY A 65 -5.77 -8.62 67.35
CA GLY A 65 -4.64 -7.68 67.45
C GLY A 65 -3.97 -7.27 66.13
N ARG A 66 -4.66 -7.36 64.99
CA ARG A 66 -4.12 -7.00 63.66
C ARG A 66 -5.01 -6.00 62.92
N THR A 67 -4.52 -4.78 62.73
CA THR A 67 -5.20 -3.72 61.96
C THR A 67 -4.68 -3.71 60.53
N VAL A 68 -5.56 -3.91 59.55
CA VAL A 68 -5.21 -3.94 58.11
C VAL A 68 -6.08 -2.95 57.34
N TRP A 69 -5.47 -1.89 56.82
CA TRP A 69 -6.13 -0.91 55.95
C TRP A 69 -5.99 -1.30 54.47
N LYS A 70 -7.10 -1.48 53.75
CA LYS A 70 -7.12 -1.99 52.37
C LYS A 70 -7.68 -0.94 51.37
N ASN A 71 -6.94 0.15 51.17
CA ASN A 71 -7.28 1.14 50.14
C ASN A 71 -6.93 0.63 48.73
N GLN A 72 -7.95 0.45 47.89
CA GLN A 72 -7.77 0.12 46.47
C GLN A 72 -7.43 1.36 45.62
N TYR A 73 -6.26 1.97 45.80
CA TYR A 73 -5.57 2.80 44.80
C TYR A 73 -4.12 3.12 45.22
N THR A 74 -3.31 2.09 45.44
CA THR A 74 -1.86 2.21 45.67
C THR A 74 -1.12 1.01 45.10
N ALA A 75 0.14 1.20 44.69
CA ALA A 75 0.98 0.13 44.17
C ALA A 75 1.34 -0.90 45.27
N CYS A 76 1.47 -2.17 44.89
CA CYS A 76 1.98 -3.22 45.76
C CYS A 76 3.50 -3.05 45.96
N VAL A 77 3.90 -2.32 47.00
CA VAL A 77 5.26 -2.38 47.53
C VAL A 77 5.27 -3.39 48.67
N HIS A 78 5.76 -4.60 48.40
CA HIS A 78 5.99 -5.60 49.45
C HIS A 78 7.39 -5.40 50.04
N ASP A 79 7.45 -5.07 51.33
CA ASP A 79 8.69 -4.90 52.08
C ASP A 79 8.71 -5.86 53.27
N SER A 80 9.46 -6.97 53.14
CA SER A 80 9.81 -7.89 54.24
C SER A 80 10.83 -8.94 53.76
N PRO A 81 11.92 -9.22 54.50
CA PRO A 81 12.89 -10.25 54.15
C PRO A 81 12.50 -11.66 54.68
N SER A 82 13.04 -12.69 54.01
CA SER A 82 13.11 -14.11 54.41
C SER A 82 11.85 -15.00 54.31
N LYS A 83 11.80 -15.83 53.27
CA LYS A 83 11.82 -17.32 53.34
C LYS A 83 11.88 -17.94 51.93
N LYS A 84 12.29 -19.22 51.83
CA LYS A 84 12.43 -19.98 50.57
C LYS A 84 11.13 -20.72 50.17
N PRO A 85 10.95 -21.09 48.88
CA PRO A 85 9.65 -21.44 48.31
C PRO A 85 9.30 -22.94 48.35
N ARG A 86 8.04 -23.24 47.97
CA ARG A 86 7.60 -24.54 47.41
C ARG A 86 6.50 -24.32 46.34
N ASP A 87 6.93 -24.41 45.08
CA ASP A 87 6.32 -25.02 43.88
C ASP A 87 4.80 -24.90 43.55
N SER A 88 4.52 -24.97 42.23
CA SER A 88 3.23 -25.23 41.56
C SER A 88 2.26 -24.08 41.22
N ALA A 89 2.77 -23.00 40.61
CA ALA A 89 2.00 -22.20 39.63
C ALA A 89 2.93 -21.51 38.61
N PRO A 90 2.55 -21.34 37.32
CA PRO A 90 3.30 -20.51 36.38
C PRO A 90 3.17 -19.03 36.76
N THR A 91 4.30 -18.36 36.97
CA THR A 91 4.35 -16.97 37.43
C THR A 91 3.98 -15.96 36.35
N CYS A 92 3.28 -14.89 36.74
CA CYS A 92 3.09 -13.71 35.90
C CYS A 92 4.44 -12.98 35.69
N PRO A 93 4.75 -12.44 34.50
CA PRO A 93 5.95 -11.62 34.31
C PRO A 93 5.87 -10.29 35.09
N ASP A 94 6.95 -9.94 35.80
CA ASP A 94 7.09 -8.69 36.56
C ASP A 94 7.45 -7.49 35.65
N GLU A 95 6.63 -7.22 34.62
CA GLU A 95 6.88 -6.15 33.65
C GLU A 95 5.78 -5.07 33.64
N SER A 96 6.13 -3.89 34.14
CA SER A 96 5.31 -2.67 34.02
C SER A 96 5.81 -1.81 32.85
N TRP A 97 5.17 -1.99 31.70
CA TRP A 97 5.57 -1.37 30.44
C TRP A 97 5.28 0.15 30.39
N PHE A 98 6.30 0.96 30.68
CA PHE A 98 6.35 2.38 30.32
C PHE A 98 7.12 2.57 29.01
N TRP A 99 6.56 3.34 28.07
CA TRP A 99 7.18 3.67 26.80
C TRP A 99 7.83 5.05 26.88
N ASP A 100 9.16 5.11 26.82
CA ASP A 100 9.95 6.34 26.70
C ASP A 100 11.12 6.10 25.73
N THR A 101 11.35 7.03 24.80
CA THR A 101 12.34 6.90 23.72
C THR A 101 13.16 8.18 23.57
N GLY A 102 14.06 8.39 24.54
CA GLY A 102 14.91 9.58 24.62
C GLY A 102 16.40 9.25 24.80
N ILE A 103 17.25 9.80 23.93
CA ILE A 103 18.71 9.66 24.01
C ILE A 103 19.26 10.46 25.21
N ARG A 104 20.20 9.88 25.98
CA ARG A 104 20.80 10.50 27.16
C ARG A 104 22.20 11.07 26.88
N SER A 105 22.48 12.23 27.46
CA SER A 105 23.83 12.72 27.79
C SER A 105 23.83 13.19 29.26
N TYR A 106 24.86 12.86 30.03
CA TYR A 106 24.87 13.03 31.50
C TYR A 106 25.78 14.20 31.91
N GLU A 107 25.19 15.31 32.37
CA GLU A 107 25.89 16.40 33.08
C GLU A 107 25.01 16.98 34.19
N GLY A 108 25.38 16.74 35.46
CA GLY A 108 24.79 17.37 36.64
C GLY A 108 23.41 16.84 37.11
N ASP A 109 23.03 17.21 38.33
CA ASP A 109 21.84 16.72 39.04
C ASP A 109 20.49 17.33 38.57
N SER A 110 20.32 17.63 37.28
CA SER A 110 19.04 18.14 36.75
C SER A 110 18.71 17.66 35.33
N LEU A 111 17.54 17.04 35.18
CA LEU A 111 16.94 16.75 33.88
C LEU A 111 16.53 18.03 33.15
N ARG A 112 17.04 18.26 31.94
CA ARG A 112 16.63 19.36 31.05
C ARG A 112 16.64 18.89 29.59
N TRP A 113 15.63 19.32 28.83
CA TRP A 113 15.47 19.02 27.40
C TRP A 113 15.44 20.32 26.56
N LYS A 114 15.66 20.22 25.25
CA LYS A 114 15.58 21.34 24.29
C LYS A 114 14.84 20.94 23.01
N TYR A 115 13.89 21.75 22.58
CA TYR A 115 13.34 21.75 21.22
C TYR A 115 13.08 23.20 20.77
N ARG A 116 13.43 23.54 19.52
CA ARG A 116 13.20 24.84 18.85
C ARG A 116 13.35 26.13 19.70
N GLY A 117 14.39 26.21 20.54
CA GLY A 117 14.87 27.47 21.12
C GLY A 117 14.01 28.11 22.23
N SER A 118 12.83 27.57 22.53
CA SER A 118 11.92 28.10 23.56
C SER A 118 12.15 27.49 24.94
N ALA A 119 11.65 28.15 25.99
CA ALA A 119 11.67 27.65 27.37
C ALA A 119 10.88 26.33 27.51
N PRO A 120 11.27 25.43 28.45
CA PRO A 120 10.74 24.06 28.49
C PRO A 120 9.33 24.00 29.05
N LEU A 121 8.44 23.25 28.37
CA LEU A 121 7.12 22.88 28.87
C LEU A 121 6.91 21.37 28.78
N LEU A 122 7.52 20.63 29.71
CA LEU A 122 7.05 19.27 30.01
C LEU A 122 5.99 19.42 31.11
N LEU A 123 4.72 19.35 30.72
CA LEU A 123 3.61 19.45 31.66
C LEU A 123 3.52 18.17 32.50
N PRO A 124 3.71 18.22 33.84
CA PRO A 124 3.19 17.18 34.72
C PRO A 124 1.66 17.23 34.65
N ALA A 125 1.07 16.45 33.76
CA ALA A 125 -0.37 16.31 33.63
C ALA A 125 -0.89 15.26 34.62
N SER A 126 -1.92 15.58 35.39
CA SER A 126 -2.66 14.54 36.11
C SER A 126 -3.41 13.68 35.08
N ALA A 127 -3.25 12.34 35.15
CA ALA A 127 -4.07 11.44 34.35
C ALA A 127 -5.58 11.70 34.59
N PRO A 128 -6.45 11.58 33.57
CA PRO A 128 -7.87 11.90 33.67
C PRO A 128 -8.61 10.98 34.66
N ALA A 129 -8.70 11.42 35.91
CA ALA A 129 -9.33 10.69 37.00
C ALA A 129 -10.84 10.96 37.03
N ALA A 130 -11.59 10.24 36.18
CA ALA A 130 -13.04 10.27 36.20
C ALA A 130 -13.62 9.89 37.59
N MET A 131 -14.46 10.75 38.14
CA MET A 131 -15.21 10.53 39.39
C MET A 131 -14.37 10.43 40.67
N ALA A 132 -13.39 11.32 40.87
CA ALA A 132 -12.68 11.45 42.15
C ALA A 132 -13.62 11.64 43.37
N LYS A 133 -14.84 12.15 43.17
CA LYS A 133 -15.89 12.20 44.21
C LYS A 133 -16.36 10.86 44.77
N LEU A 134 -16.01 9.74 44.14
CA LEU A 134 -16.23 8.40 44.72
C LEU A 134 -15.30 8.10 45.91
N GLY A 135 -14.16 8.79 46.01
CA GLY A 135 -13.26 8.73 47.17
C GLY A 135 -13.60 9.75 48.26
N HIS A 136 -13.93 10.99 47.88
CA HIS A 136 -14.28 12.06 48.82
C HIS A 136 -15.11 13.17 48.13
N PRO A 137 -16.17 13.76 48.74
CA PRO A 137 -17.03 14.75 48.06
C PRO A 137 -16.32 15.97 47.45
N LEU A 138 -15.13 16.33 47.94
CA LEU A 138 -14.28 17.39 47.39
C LEU A 138 -13.13 16.85 46.50
N GLY A 139 -13.21 15.62 45.98
CA GLY A 139 -12.13 14.95 45.27
C GLY A 139 -11.60 15.73 44.06
N GLU A 140 -12.46 16.05 43.09
CA GLU A 140 -12.09 16.83 41.90
C GLU A 140 -11.63 18.26 42.28
N VAL A 141 -12.24 18.84 43.31
CA VAL A 141 -11.88 20.17 43.85
C VAL A 141 -10.47 20.19 44.43
N ASN A 142 -10.12 19.17 45.23
CA ASN A 142 -8.82 19.08 45.88
C ASN A 142 -7.71 18.73 44.88
N LEU A 143 -8.02 17.95 43.84
CA LEU A 143 -7.11 17.75 42.70
C LEU A 143 -6.88 19.05 41.92
N THR A 144 -7.92 19.86 41.70
CA THR A 144 -7.81 21.19 41.06
C THR A 144 -6.95 22.15 41.89
N LYS A 145 -7.18 22.18 43.20
CA LYS A 145 -6.40 22.99 44.16
C LYS A 145 -4.93 22.60 44.14
N ALA A 146 -4.62 21.30 44.26
CA ALA A 146 -3.25 20.81 44.19
C ALA A 146 -2.59 21.13 42.84
N ALA A 147 -3.31 21.02 41.72
CA ALA A 147 -2.79 21.40 40.41
C ALA A 147 -2.41 22.89 40.34
N GLY A 148 -3.24 23.77 40.92
CA GLY A 148 -2.91 25.20 41.08
C GLY A 148 -1.70 25.43 42.00
N ASP A 149 -1.72 24.88 43.21
CA ASP A 149 -0.68 25.07 44.25
C ASP A 149 0.71 24.61 43.80
N TYR A 150 0.78 23.56 42.97
CA TYR A 150 2.04 23.01 42.46
C TYR A 150 2.37 23.43 41.02
N GLY A 151 1.54 24.27 40.37
CA GLY A 151 1.75 24.74 38.99
C GLY A 151 1.70 23.62 37.93
N THR A 152 0.90 22.58 38.16
CA THR A 152 0.78 21.40 37.29
C THR A 152 -0.54 21.42 36.50
N VAL A 153 -0.59 20.74 35.35
CA VAL A 153 -1.80 20.73 34.51
C VAL A 153 -2.74 19.59 34.90
N GLN A 154 -4.04 19.88 34.89
CA GLN A 154 -5.09 18.90 35.17
C GLN A 154 -5.87 18.57 33.88
N ALA A 155 -5.96 17.28 33.53
CA ALA A 155 -6.92 16.78 32.56
C ALA A 155 -8.28 16.54 33.24
N ILE A 156 -9.37 17.03 32.65
CA ILE A 156 -10.67 17.18 33.33
C ILE A 156 -11.82 16.59 32.50
N PHE A 157 -12.52 15.64 33.12
CA PHE A 157 -13.59 14.81 32.56
C PHE A 157 -14.97 15.52 32.58
N ASP A 158 -15.50 15.91 31.42
CA ASP A 158 -16.75 16.70 31.33
C ASP A 158 -18.04 15.86 31.42
N ALA A 159 -18.43 15.44 32.63
CA ALA A 159 -19.61 14.58 32.82
C ALA A 159 -20.73 15.14 33.74
N ARG A 160 -20.50 16.23 34.49
CA ARG A 160 -21.46 16.75 35.49
C ARG A 160 -21.43 18.28 35.61
N LYS A 161 -22.52 18.87 36.11
CA LYS A 161 -22.63 20.33 36.32
C LYS A 161 -21.91 20.79 37.59
N GLU A 162 -21.91 19.93 38.61
CA GLU A 162 -21.47 20.27 39.98
C GLU A 162 -20.03 20.81 40.06
N SER A 163 -19.10 20.28 39.25
CA SER A 163 -17.67 20.64 39.29
C SER A 163 -17.31 21.94 38.55
N GLN A 164 -18.27 22.60 37.88
CA GLN A 164 -17.97 23.65 36.90
C GLN A 164 -17.84 25.07 37.50
N ALA A 165 -18.41 25.32 38.68
CA ALA A 165 -18.42 26.66 39.30
C ALA A 165 -17.14 26.97 40.11
N LEU A 166 -16.64 26.00 40.89
CA LEU A 166 -15.49 26.21 41.78
C LEU A 166 -14.15 26.36 41.03
N PHE A 167 -14.12 25.95 39.76
CA PHE A 167 -12.92 25.88 38.94
C PHE A 167 -12.28 27.27 38.69
N TYR A 168 -13.11 28.28 38.44
CA TYR A 168 -12.66 29.64 38.10
C TYR A 168 -12.03 30.42 39.25
N GLN A 169 -12.21 29.96 40.49
CA GLN A 169 -11.71 30.66 41.66
C GLN A 169 -10.28 30.26 42.06
N VAL A 170 -9.69 29.19 41.51
CA VAL A 170 -8.48 28.59 42.11
C VAL A 170 -7.32 28.27 41.15
N CYS A 171 -7.53 28.12 39.84
CA CYS A 171 -6.40 27.96 38.91
C CYS A 171 -6.61 28.64 37.54
N PRO A 172 -6.17 29.90 37.36
CA PRO A 172 -6.30 30.60 36.07
C PRO A 172 -5.30 30.13 34.99
N HIS A 173 -4.38 29.21 35.30
CA HIS A 173 -3.32 28.77 34.39
C HIS A 173 -3.53 27.39 33.76
N CYS A 174 -4.39 26.54 34.33
CA CYS A 174 -4.48 25.13 33.95
C CYS A 174 -5.92 24.73 33.61
N ALA A 175 -6.18 24.37 32.35
CA ALA A 175 -7.35 23.60 31.98
C ALA A 175 -7.11 22.83 30.68
N THR A 176 -7.36 21.53 30.73
CA THR A 176 -7.43 20.65 29.57
C THR A 176 -8.71 19.82 29.67
N LEU A 177 -9.68 20.07 28.78
CA LEU A 177 -10.95 19.34 28.79
C LEU A 177 -10.81 18.05 27.98
N GLU A 178 -11.35 16.97 28.54
CA GLU A 178 -11.47 15.67 27.90
C GLU A 178 -12.80 15.53 27.16
N LEU A 179 -12.75 15.16 25.88
CA LEU A 179 -13.93 14.96 25.02
C LEU A 179 -14.02 13.51 24.51
N ILE A 180 -14.74 12.67 25.25
CA ILE A 180 -14.98 11.26 24.88
C ILE A 180 -15.96 11.15 23.70
N PHE A 181 -15.49 10.53 22.61
CA PHE A 181 -16.23 10.40 21.35
C PHE A 181 -17.58 9.65 21.48
N HIS A 182 -17.68 8.71 22.43
CA HIS A 182 -18.90 7.92 22.70
C HIS A 182 -20.13 8.78 23.07
N LYS A 183 -19.90 9.98 23.61
CA LYS A 183 -20.93 10.95 24.01
C LYS A 183 -21.58 11.68 22.82
N ILE A 184 -20.93 11.66 21.65
CA ILE A 184 -21.39 12.34 20.42
C ILE A 184 -22.58 11.60 19.77
N ARG A 185 -22.68 10.27 19.96
CA ARG A 185 -23.64 9.41 19.26
C ARG A 185 -24.81 8.89 20.10
N THR A 186 -24.77 9.08 21.43
CA THR A 186 -25.82 8.64 22.37
C THR A 186 -26.84 9.73 22.71
N SER A 187 -26.66 10.95 22.19
CA SER A 187 -27.62 12.06 22.31
C SER A 187 -28.55 12.10 21.11
N THR A 188 -29.65 11.33 21.14
CA THR A 188 -30.68 11.16 20.08
C THR A 188 -31.46 12.43 19.70
N SER A 189 -30.99 13.61 20.08
CA SER A 189 -31.68 14.89 20.00
C SER A 189 -30.78 16.09 19.62
N ILE A 190 -29.50 15.86 19.28
CA ILE A 190 -28.55 16.93 18.89
C ILE A 190 -27.68 16.45 17.72
N GLU A 191 -27.54 17.28 16.69
CA GLU A 191 -26.62 17.05 15.58
C GLU A 191 -25.16 16.99 16.08
N PRO A 192 -24.34 16.00 15.69
CA PRO A 192 -22.94 15.87 16.15
C PRO A 192 -22.10 17.15 15.99
N ALA A 193 -22.22 17.82 14.84
CA ALA A 193 -21.51 19.07 14.57
C ALA A 193 -22.01 20.25 15.43
N ALA A 194 -23.28 20.24 15.88
CA ALA A 194 -23.80 21.23 16.82
C ALA A 194 -23.35 20.94 18.26
N TYR A 195 -23.32 19.67 18.69
CA TYR A 195 -22.78 19.28 20.00
C TYR A 195 -21.29 19.63 20.11
N LEU A 196 -20.48 19.30 19.11
CA LEU A 196 -19.06 19.66 19.07
C LEU A 196 -18.87 21.18 19.08
N ARG A 197 -19.56 21.94 18.22
CA ARG A 197 -19.49 23.42 18.22
C ARG A 197 -19.84 24.01 19.60
N LYS A 198 -20.90 23.52 20.26
CA LYS A 198 -21.31 23.97 21.60
C LYS A 198 -20.30 23.60 22.69
N SER A 199 -19.63 22.45 22.57
CA SER A 199 -18.57 22.00 23.48
C SER A 199 -17.27 22.80 23.29
N PHE A 200 -16.83 23.06 22.06
CA PHE A 200 -15.69 23.95 21.80
C PHE A 200 -15.99 25.38 22.27
N GLN A 201 -17.16 25.94 21.94
CA GLN A 201 -17.60 27.26 22.44
C GLN A 201 -17.74 27.32 23.97
N LYS A 202 -17.91 26.18 24.66
CA LYS A 202 -17.77 26.09 26.11
C LYS A 202 -16.29 26.20 26.47
N VAL A 203 -15.44 25.28 26.01
CA VAL A 203 -13.98 25.26 26.28
C VAL A 203 -13.28 26.61 25.99
N GLU A 204 -13.60 27.25 24.87
CA GLU A 204 -13.10 28.57 24.45
C GLU A 204 -13.48 29.67 25.48
N ARG A 205 -14.76 29.76 25.89
CA ARG A 205 -15.23 30.68 26.95
C ARG A 205 -14.71 30.33 28.34
N LEU A 206 -14.40 29.05 28.55
CA LEU A 206 -13.83 28.51 29.79
C LEU A 206 -12.30 28.75 29.88
N GLY A 207 -11.67 29.34 28.85
CA GLY A 207 -10.29 29.84 28.89
C GLY A 207 -9.18 28.79 28.76
N ALA A 208 -9.52 27.55 28.38
CA ALA A 208 -8.60 26.44 28.33
C ALA A 208 -7.46 26.64 27.31
N LYS A 209 -6.32 25.99 27.56
CA LYS A 209 -5.10 26.13 26.74
C LYS A 209 -4.90 24.97 25.76
N ALA A 210 -5.35 23.78 26.13
CA ALA A 210 -5.30 22.58 25.31
C ALA A 210 -6.60 21.77 25.41
N ILE A 211 -6.80 20.88 24.44
CA ILE A 211 -7.86 19.85 24.45
C ILE A 211 -7.20 18.48 24.26
N ILE A 212 -7.66 17.50 25.03
CA ILE A 212 -7.29 16.09 24.89
C ILE A 212 -8.51 15.30 24.43
N PHE A 213 -8.32 14.47 23.40
CA PHE A 213 -9.31 13.51 22.95
C PHE A 213 -8.95 12.11 23.43
N THR A 214 -9.88 11.47 24.14
CA THR A 214 -9.81 10.08 24.57
C THR A 214 -10.85 9.25 23.82
N VAL A 215 -10.43 8.08 23.32
CA VAL A 215 -11.27 7.18 22.51
C VAL A 215 -11.46 5.87 23.27
N ASP A 216 -12.43 5.86 24.19
CA ASP A 216 -12.84 4.65 24.90
C ASP A 216 -13.38 3.60 23.91
N VAL A 217 -12.75 2.42 23.90
CA VAL A 217 -13.21 1.28 23.10
C VAL A 217 -14.53 0.73 23.66
N GLY A 218 -15.53 0.59 22.79
CA GLY A 218 -16.89 0.16 23.14
C GLY A 218 -17.05 -1.33 23.45
N TRP A 219 -16.06 -1.98 24.07
CA TRP A 219 -16.13 -3.40 24.45
C TRP A 219 -15.85 -3.62 25.94
N GLU A 220 -16.45 -4.67 26.50
CA GLU A 220 -16.42 -5.00 27.92
C GLU A 220 -15.01 -5.44 28.38
N SER A 221 -14.43 -4.72 29.34
CA SER A 221 -13.08 -4.98 29.87
C SER A 221 -13.07 -6.04 30.99
N LYS A 222 -11.88 -6.36 31.55
CA LYS A 222 -11.68 -7.42 32.57
C LYS A 222 -12.71 -7.46 33.72
N ARG A 223 -13.26 -6.31 34.12
CA ARG A 223 -14.31 -6.20 35.15
C ARG A 223 -15.58 -7.01 34.83
N THR A 224 -15.87 -7.27 33.55
CA THR A 224 -17.00 -8.10 33.14
C THR A 224 -16.66 -9.59 33.05
N LEU A 225 -15.37 -9.97 33.00
CA LEU A 225 -14.95 -11.36 33.23
C LEU A 225 -15.11 -11.72 34.71
N GLU A 226 -14.71 -10.84 35.63
CA GLU A 226 -14.87 -11.02 37.08
C GLU A 226 -16.34 -11.28 37.46
N ALA A 227 -17.27 -10.56 36.81
CA ALA A 227 -18.71 -10.74 36.96
C ALA A 227 -19.26 -12.06 36.39
N ARG A 228 -18.54 -12.74 35.49
CA ARG A 228 -18.92 -14.05 34.94
C ARG A 228 -18.27 -15.23 35.68
N THR A 229 -17.19 -14.99 36.43
CA THR A 229 -16.52 -16.01 37.26
C THR A 229 -17.15 -16.22 38.65
N ASN A 230 -18.36 -15.68 38.87
CA ASN A 230 -19.14 -15.83 40.11
C ASN A 230 -18.42 -15.33 41.39
N GLY A 231 -17.45 -14.41 41.25
CA GLY A 231 -16.76 -13.78 42.37
C GLY A 231 -17.56 -12.61 42.94
N GLU A 232 -17.55 -12.45 44.27
CA GLU A 232 -18.31 -11.39 44.94
C GLU A 232 -17.82 -9.98 44.55
N ILE A 233 -18.64 -9.25 43.80
CA ILE A 233 -18.33 -7.87 43.43
C ILE A 233 -18.50 -6.96 44.66
N HIS A 234 -17.38 -6.46 45.18
CA HIS A 234 -17.38 -5.41 46.22
C HIS A 234 -18.31 -4.25 45.83
N LYS A 235 -19.19 -3.82 46.75
CA LYS A 235 -20.27 -2.84 46.49
C LYS A 235 -19.78 -1.49 45.94
N SER A 236 -18.52 -1.12 46.21
CA SER A 236 -17.83 0.04 45.61
C SER A 236 -17.70 -0.08 44.10
N SER A 237 -17.19 -1.21 43.60
CA SER A 237 -17.07 -1.52 42.17
C SER A 237 -18.43 -1.53 41.47
N LEU A 238 -19.46 -2.08 42.13
CA LEU A 238 -20.82 -2.11 41.59
C LEU A 238 -21.42 -0.69 41.44
N ARG A 239 -21.20 0.21 42.41
CA ARG A 239 -21.59 1.62 42.28
C ARG A 239 -20.87 2.34 41.13
N ALA A 240 -19.57 2.10 40.96
CA ALA A 240 -18.80 2.68 39.86
C ALA A 240 -19.27 2.16 38.48
N PHE A 241 -19.64 0.89 38.39
CA PHE A 241 -20.21 0.26 37.18
C PHE A 241 -21.61 0.81 36.84
N MET A 242 -22.49 0.96 37.85
CA MET A 242 -23.82 1.55 37.63
C MET A 242 -23.76 3.05 37.31
N ALA A 243 -22.75 3.78 37.80
CA ALA A 243 -22.56 5.19 37.49
C ALA A 243 -22.14 5.46 36.03
N THR A 244 -21.53 4.50 35.34
CA THR A 244 -21.13 4.59 33.92
C THR A 244 -22.10 3.87 32.97
N GLY A 245 -22.85 2.87 33.45
CA GLY A 245 -23.72 2.01 32.63
C GLY A 245 -24.96 2.66 32.00
N GLY A 246 -25.23 3.95 32.24
CA GLY A 246 -26.43 4.66 31.74
C GLY A 246 -26.45 4.97 30.23
N PHE A 247 -25.39 4.67 29.49
CA PHE A 247 -25.23 5.00 28.07
C PHE A 247 -24.98 3.74 27.22
N ARG A 248 -26.02 2.93 27.00
CA ARG A 248 -26.03 1.87 25.99
C ARG A 248 -27.41 1.81 25.33
N ASP A 249 -27.47 1.95 24.01
CA ASP A 249 -28.66 1.57 23.25
C ASP A 249 -28.82 0.03 23.27
N ARG A 250 -30.04 -0.46 23.11
CA ARG A 250 -30.40 -1.89 23.06
C ARG A 250 -31.19 -2.27 21.81
N ASN A 251 -31.61 -1.30 20.99
CA ASN A 251 -32.59 -1.48 19.92
C ASN A 251 -31.98 -1.22 18.53
N LEU A 252 -30.95 -1.98 18.17
CA LEU A 252 -30.46 -2.05 16.79
C LEU A 252 -31.34 -3.00 15.97
N PHE A 253 -31.71 -2.60 14.75
CA PHE A 253 -32.53 -3.39 13.84
C PHE A 253 -31.81 -3.66 12.51
N TRP A 254 -32.34 -4.58 11.70
CA TRP A 254 -31.63 -5.07 10.51
C TRP A 254 -31.51 -4.02 9.39
N ASP A 255 -32.43 -3.06 9.32
CA ASP A 255 -32.42 -2.00 8.31
C ASP A 255 -31.28 -0.97 8.51
N ASP A 256 -30.83 -0.78 9.75
CA ASP A 256 -29.67 0.07 10.07
C ASP A 256 -28.40 -0.40 9.33
N ILE A 257 -28.23 -1.72 9.20
CA ILE A 257 -27.09 -2.35 8.52
C ILE A 257 -27.15 -2.10 7.00
N SER A 258 -28.35 -1.98 6.42
CA SER A 258 -28.53 -1.65 5.01
C SER A 258 -28.09 -0.21 4.70
N TRP A 259 -28.45 0.75 5.56
CA TRP A 259 -28.03 2.16 5.42
C TRP A 259 -26.52 2.36 5.63
N ILE A 260 -25.93 1.67 6.62
CA ILE A 260 -24.48 1.68 6.85
C ILE A 260 -23.72 1.13 5.62
N ARG A 261 -24.25 0.09 4.98
CA ARG A 261 -23.67 -0.49 3.75
C ARG A 261 -23.82 0.42 2.53
N SER A 262 -24.90 1.20 2.41
CA SER A 262 -25.12 2.07 1.24
C SER A 262 -24.22 3.31 1.24
N ASN A 263 -24.04 3.98 2.38
CA ASN A 263 -23.30 5.25 2.44
C ASN A 263 -21.78 5.09 2.67
N HIS A 264 -21.34 4.10 3.46
CA HIS A 264 -19.94 4.07 3.92
C HIS A 264 -19.23 2.70 3.84
N ARG A 265 -19.84 1.67 3.21
CA ARG A 265 -19.23 0.36 2.88
C ARG A 265 -18.14 -0.14 3.86
N GLY A 266 -18.48 -0.26 5.15
CA GLY A 266 -17.56 -0.84 6.13
C GLY A 266 -17.05 -2.24 5.70
N ARG A 267 -15.83 -2.65 6.03
CA ARG A 267 -15.10 -2.32 7.27
C ARG A 267 -13.82 -1.50 7.00
N ARG A 268 -12.69 -1.84 7.64
CA ARG A 268 -12.10 -0.88 8.60
C ARG A 268 -12.94 -1.01 9.89
N ALA A 269 -12.44 -1.48 11.04
CA ALA A 269 -13.08 -1.08 12.32
C ALA A 269 -12.17 -1.08 13.58
N ASP A 270 -11.26 -0.14 13.90
CA ASP A 270 -10.40 0.76 13.10
C ASP A 270 -11.05 1.50 11.91
N TYR A 271 -11.29 2.80 11.96
CA TYR A 271 -12.68 3.33 11.86
C TYR A 271 -13.52 2.80 13.04
N ALA A 272 -13.10 2.89 14.31
CA ALA A 272 -12.38 3.95 15.03
C ALA A 272 -11.39 4.81 14.19
N PRO A 273 -11.79 6.01 13.70
CA PRO A 273 -10.87 6.87 12.97
C PRO A 273 -9.62 7.06 13.81
N ALA A 274 -8.45 6.85 13.21
CA ALA A 274 -7.19 6.99 13.92
C ALA A 274 -7.09 8.43 14.45
N PRO A 275 -6.33 8.70 15.53
CA PRO A 275 -6.23 10.07 16.03
C PRO A 275 -5.73 11.09 14.98
N ILE A 276 -5.01 10.63 13.96
CA ILE A 276 -4.64 11.40 12.76
C ILE A 276 -5.82 11.67 11.81
N ASP A 277 -6.76 10.73 11.65
CA ASP A 277 -8.02 10.92 10.91
C ASP A 277 -8.91 11.97 11.61
N ILE A 278 -8.98 11.92 12.96
CA ILE A 278 -9.66 12.94 13.77
C ILE A 278 -8.97 14.31 13.64
N LEU A 279 -7.63 14.35 13.62
CA LEU A 279 -6.89 15.59 13.36
C LEU A 279 -7.20 16.17 11.98
N TYR A 280 -7.35 15.32 10.96
CA TYR A 280 -7.78 15.71 9.62
C TYR A 280 -9.22 16.25 9.59
N GLU A 281 -10.16 15.63 10.31
CA GLU A 281 -11.52 16.18 10.47
C GLU A 281 -11.51 17.55 11.16
N VAL A 282 -10.76 17.72 12.25
CA VAL A 282 -10.62 19.02 12.93
C VAL A 282 -9.96 20.05 11.99
N ARG A 283 -8.97 19.64 11.19
CA ARG A 283 -8.33 20.51 10.18
C ARG A 283 -9.29 20.91 9.06
N THR A 284 -10.25 20.07 8.73
CA THR A 284 -11.25 20.30 7.67
C THR A 284 -12.41 21.17 8.16
N TYR A 285 -12.99 20.85 9.33
CA TYR A 285 -14.22 21.49 9.82
C TYR A 285 -14.01 22.62 10.85
N ARG A 286 -12.83 22.68 11.50
CA ARG A 286 -12.42 23.74 12.43
C ARG A 286 -10.93 24.12 12.26
N PRO A 287 -10.46 24.46 11.04
CA PRO A 287 -9.06 24.89 10.81
C PRO A 287 -8.64 26.07 11.70
N ASP A 288 -9.60 26.90 12.13
CA ASP A 288 -9.38 28.04 13.01
C ASP A 288 -8.95 27.68 14.43
N LEU A 289 -9.07 26.41 14.87
CA LEU A 289 -8.58 25.98 16.18
C LEU A 289 -7.05 25.87 16.23
N PHE A 290 -6.41 25.53 15.10
CA PHE A 290 -4.94 25.37 14.99
C PHE A 290 -4.15 26.66 15.20
N SER A 291 -4.81 27.82 15.28
CA SER A 291 -4.21 29.12 15.61
C SER A 291 -4.68 29.68 16.95
N LYS A 292 -5.41 28.90 17.76
CA LYS A 292 -6.06 29.35 19.01
C LYS A 292 -5.78 28.48 20.23
N ILE A 293 -5.60 27.17 20.03
CA ILE A 293 -5.38 26.18 21.10
C ILE A 293 -4.37 25.12 20.65
N ASP A 294 -3.63 24.57 21.61
CA ASP A 294 -2.78 23.41 21.37
C ASP A 294 -3.64 22.13 21.36
N ILE A 295 -3.55 21.35 20.28
CA ILE A 295 -4.29 20.10 20.11
C ILE A 295 -3.34 18.95 20.43
N MET A 296 -3.61 18.22 21.52
CA MET A 296 -2.80 17.07 21.94
C MET A 296 -3.53 15.76 21.66
N ILE A 297 -2.77 14.77 21.18
CA ILE A 297 -3.24 13.44 20.82
C ILE A 297 -2.55 12.42 21.72
N ASP A 298 -3.34 11.52 22.31
CA ASP A 298 -2.86 10.30 22.94
C ASP A 298 -3.31 9.09 22.11
N GLY A 299 -2.43 8.11 21.93
CA GLY A 299 -2.57 7.02 20.97
C GLY A 299 -1.25 6.68 20.30
N GLY A 300 -0.64 5.56 20.68
CA GLY A 300 0.65 5.12 20.14
C GLY A 300 0.55 4.47 18.76
N VAL A 301 1.52 4.82 17.91
CA VAL A 301 1.93 4.11 16.67
C VAL A 301 2.16 2.62 16.99
N ARG A 302 1.49 1.71 16.28
CA ARG A 302 1.51 0.25 16.59
C ARG A 302 1.55 -0.68 15.37
N LEU A 303 1.37 -0.20 14.15
CA LEU A 303 1.48 -1.00 12.92
C LEU A 303 2.46 -0.38 11.92
N GLY A 304 2.99 -1.19 11.00
CA GLY A 304 3.89 -0.71 9.94
C GLY A 304 3.28 0.40 9.07
N GLY A 305 1.97 0.36 8.82
CA GLY A 305 1.27 1.41 8.08
C GLY A 305 1.23 2.78 8.79
N ASP A 306 1.34 2.81 10.12
CA ASP A 306 1.50 4.06 10.88
C ASP A 306 2.90 4.67 10.61
N VAL A 307 3.90 3.81 10.39
CA VAL A 307 5.27 4.22 10.02
C VAL A 307 5.34 4.66 8.57
N ASP A 308 4.51 4.11 7.67
CA ASP A 308 4.40 4.61 6.29
C ASP A 308 3.77 6.01 6.21
N LEU A 309 2.98 6.42 7.21
CA LEU A 309 2.57 7.82 7.40
C LEU A 309 3.71 8.74 7.85
N ALA A 310 4.74 8.21 8.52
CA ALA A 310 6.00 8.93 8.72
C ALA A 310 6.90 8.90 7.46
N ARG A 311 6.77 7.88 6.60
CA ARG A 311 7.44 7.86 5.27
C ARG A 311 6.78 8.81 4.26
N LEU A 312 5.51 9.13 4.42
CA LEU A 312 4.83 10.16 3.61
C LEU A 312 5.50 11.55 3.72
N GLN A 313 6.25 11.83 4.79
CA GLN A 313 7.09 13.03 4.88
C GLN A 313 8.33 13.01 3.97
N GLN A 314 8.74 11.87 3.40
CA GLN A 314 9.94 11.75 2.55
C GLN A 314 9.83 12.50 1.20
N MET A 315 8.64 13.03 0.86
CA MET A 315 8.44 13.92 -0.28
C MET A 315 7.88 15.32 0.10
N GLU A 316 8.10 15.78 1.34
CA GLU A 316 7.92 17.20 1.69
C GLU A 316 8.88 18.12 0.88
N THR A 317 9.96 17.56 0.35
CA THR A 317 10.81 18.18 -0.66
C THR A 317 11.01 17.24 -1.85
N ALA A 318 11.12 17.79 -3.06
CA ALA A 318 11.44 17.02 -4.25
C ALA A 318 12.90 16.55 -4.23
N PRO A 319 13.22 15.31 -4.68
CA PRO A 319 14.59 14.81 -4.73
C PRO A 319 15.43 15.62 -5.73
N SER A 320 16.74 15.69 -5.50
CA SER A 320 17.69 16.38 -6.39
C SER A 320 17.95 15.59 -7.67
N SER A 321 17.87 14.26 -7.59
CA SER A 321 18.10 13.36 -8.71
C SER A 321 17.19 12.11 -8.71
N PHE A 322 16.69 11.75 -9.89
CA PHE A 322 16.09 10.45 -10.18
C PHE A 322 17.02 9.64 -11.07
N LEU A 323 17.30 8.41 -10.66
CA LEU A 323 17.83 7.37 -11.54
C LEU A 323 16.71 6.40 -11.88
N ILE A 324 16.42 6.23 -13.16
CA ILE A 324 15.40 5.32 -13.68
C ILE A 324 16.10 4.16 -14.38
N VAL A 325 15.88 2.94 -13.93
CA VAL A 325 16.42 1.72 -14.55
C VAL A 325 15.33 1.07 -15.39
N GLY A 326 15.55 1.00 -16.71
CA GLY A 326 14.58 0.57 -17.70
C GLY A 326 13.84 1.74 -18.35
N SER A 327 13.71 1.70 -19.68
CA SER A 327 13.10 2.75 -20.51
C SER A 327 11.77 2.33 -21.17
N GLY A 328 11.26 1.14 -20.85
CA GLY A 328 9.94 0.68 -21.30
C GLY A 328 8.77 1.56 -20.82
N VAL A 329 7.52 1.12 -21.07
CA VAL A 329 6.30 1.91 -20.84
C VAL A 329 6.23 2.56 -19.45
N PHE A 330 6.64 1.87 -18.38
CA PHE A 330 6.72 2.45 -17.03
C PHE A 330 7.82 3.54 -16.93
N GLY A 331 9.05 3.23 -17.34
CA GLY A 331 10.20 4.13 -17.20
C GLY A 331 10.07 5.41 -18.01
N LEU A 332 9.79 5.32 -19.31
CA LEU A 332 9.64 6.49 -20.18
C LEU A 332 8.42 7.34 -19.84
N SER A 333 7.27 6.74 -19.47
CA SER A 333 6.09 7.53 -19.10
C SER A 333 6.28 8.21 -17.75
N THR A 334 6.93 7.56 -16.78
CA THR A 334 7.25 8.18 -15.48
C THR A 334 8.25 9.32 -15.66
N ALA A 335 9.28 9.15 -16.49
CA ALA A 335 10.19 10.24 -16.85
C ALA A 335 9.45 11.42 -17.47
N TRP A 336 8.55 11.18 -18.43
CA TRP A 336 7.70 12.21 -19.03
C TRP A 336 6.88 12.95 -17.97
N ALA A 337 6.23 12.23 -17.05
CA ALA A 337 5.47 12.82 -15.95
C ALA A 337 6.34 13.66 -15.00
N ILE A 338 7.57 13.23 -14.68
CA ILE A 338 8.54 14.02 -13.89
C ILE A 338 8.90 15.32 -14.63
N THR A 339 9.07 15.29 -15.95
CA THR A 339 9.38 16.52 -16.71
C THR A 339 8.26 17.57 -16.66
N LYS A 340 7.00 17.13 -16.58
CA LYS A 340 5.80 18.00 -16.56
C LYS A 340 5.50 18.62 -15.19
N ARG A 341 5.74 17.93 -14.07
CA ARG A 341 5.35 18.41 -12.73
C ARG A 341 6.33 19.47 -12.20
N SER A 342 5.82 20.66 -11.91
CA SER A 342 6.61 21.83 -11.46
C SER A 342 7.41 21.59 -10.17
N GLN A 343 6.90 20.75 -9.25
CA GLN A 343 7.61 20.34 -8.04
C GLN A 343 9.00 19.73 -8.35
N PHE A 344 9.13 19.02 -9.48
CA PHE A 344 10.37 18.40 -9.91
C PHE A 344 11.19 19.27 -10.86
N ALA A 345 10.87 20.56 -11.05
CA ALA A 345 11.52 21.40 -12.08
C ALA A 345 13.05 21.53 -11.93
N LYS A 346 13.58 21.38 -10.70
CA LYS A 346 15.02 21.38 -10.39
C LYS A 346 15.64 19.98 -10.30
N THR A 347 14.82 18.93 -10.34
CA THR A 347 15.28 17.54 -10.26
C THR A 347 15.98 17.13 -11.55
N SER A 348 17.18 16.56 -11.42
CA SER A 348 17.90 15.90 -12.51
C SER A 348 17.35 14.50 -12.76
N ILE A 349 17.33 14.04 -14.01
CA ILE A 349 16.71 12.77 -14.40
C ILE A 349 17.67 12.02 -15.31
N THR A 350 18.05 10.80 -14.93
CA THR A 350 18.79 9.87 -15.80
C THR A 350 18.01 8.58 -16.00
N ILE A 351 17.84 8.16 -17.26
CA ILE A 351 17.37 6.82 -17.62
C ILE A 351 18.59 5.99 -18.02
N VAL A 352 18.75 4.82 -17.41
CA VAL A 352 19.67 3.77 -17.85
C VAL A 352 18.86 2.64 -18.47
N ASP A 353 19.23 2.20 -19.66
CA ASP A 353 18.74 0.95 -20.25
C ASP A 353 19.83 0.30 -21.12
N ASP A 354 19.74 -1.01 -21.28
CA ASP A 354 20.59 -1.77 -22.19
C ASP A 354 19.96 -1.71 -23.59
N ALA A 355 20.31 -0.64 -24.30
CA ALA A 355 19.82 -0.33 -25.64
C ALA A 355 20.88 -0.75 -26.68
N VAL A 356 21.08 -2.06 -26.85
CA VAL A 356 22.16 -2.67 -27.67
C VAL A 356 22.33 -1.97 -29.05
N ASN A 357 21.22 -1.67 -29.73
CA ASN A 357 21.19 -1.03 -31.06
C ASN A 357 21.28 0.51 -31.02
N GLY A 358 21.59 1.11 -29.87
CA GLY A 358 21.62 2.56 -29.62
C GLY A 358 20.24 3.24 -29.55
N GLN A 359 19.14 2.48 -29.68
CA GLN A 359 17.78 3.00 -29.77
C GLN A 359 17.02 2.82 -28.45
N PHE A 360 16.33 3.88 -28.03
CA PHE A 360 15.49 3.89 -26.83
C PHE A 360 14.00 4.00 -27.20
N PRO A 361 13.12 3.21 -26.57
CA PRO A 361 13.42 2.03 -25.76
C PRO A 361 13.95 0.85 -26.62
N PRO A 362 14.56 -0.18 -26.01
CA PRO A 362 15.02 -1.37 -26.73
C PRO A 362 13.90 -2.08 -27.51
N ASP A 363 14.24 -2.62 -28.67
CA ASP A 363 13.33 -3.29 -29.61
C ASP A 363 12.74 -4.61 -29.09
N ASP A 364 13.50 -5.33 -28.26
CA ASP A 364 13.10 -6.56 -27.59
C ASP A 364 12.36 -6.35 -26.26
N CYS A 365 12.21 -5.11 -25.77
CA CYS A 365 11.34 -4.83 -24.62
C CYS A 365 9.87 -5.07 -24.98
N ALA A 366 9.04 -5.43 -23.99
CA ALA A 366 7.62 -5.71 -24.22
C ALA A 366 6.79 -4.51 -24.73
N SER A 367 7.30 -3.28 -24.57
CA SER A 367 6.61 -2.07 -25.01
C SER A 367 6.77 -1.77 -26.50
N VAL A 368 7.78 -2.36 -27.17
CA VAL A 368 8.00 -2.22 -28.61
C VAL A 368 7.48 -3.47 -29.32
N ASP A 369 6.53 -3.26 -30.22
CA ASP A 369 5.81 -4.30 -30.96
C ASP A 369 5.14 -3.67 -32.20
N SER A 370 4.72 -4.47 -33.17
CA SER A 370 3.91 -4.00 -34.31
C SER A 370 2.57 -3.44 -33.84
N SER A 371 1.95 -4.08 -32.84
CA SER A 371 0.64 -3.66 -32.34
C SER A 371 0.31 -4.15 -30.92
N ARG A 372 -0.48 -3.37 -30.17
CA ARG A 372 -1.00 -3.70 -28.83
C ARG A 372 -2.48 -3.34 -28.71
N ILE A 373 -3.22 -4.11 -27.92
CA ILE A 373 -4.67 -3.92 -27.70
C ILE A 373 -4.92 -2.77 -26.73
N ILE A 374 -5.71 -1.79 -27.14
CA ILE A 374 -6.10 -0.60 -26.39
C ILE A 374 -7.58 -0.76 -25.98
N ARG A 375 -7.79 -1.34 -24.80
CA ARG A 375 -9.10 -1.84 -24.34
C ARG A 375 -9.44 -1.46 -22.90
N ALA A 376 -10.70 -1.10 -22.64
CA ALA A 376 -11.23 -0.88 -21.29
C ALA A 376 -11.71 -2.16 -20.59
N ASP A 377 -11.69 -3.28 -21.29
CA ASP A 377 -12.42 -4.51 -20.99
C ASP A 377 -11.82 -5.36 -19.84
N TYR A 378 -11.99 -4.93 -18.60
CA TYR A 378 -11.44 -5.58 -17.40
C TYR A 378 -12.52 -6.07 -16.44
N ALA A 379 -12.30 -7.24 -15.84
CA ALA A 379 -13.13 -7.76 -14.76
C ALA A 379 -13.10 -6.87 -13.50
N ASP A 380 -12.03 -6.10 -13.30
CA ASP A 380 -11.92 -5.10 -12.23
C ASP A 380 -12.39 -3.71 -12.71
N PRO A 381 -13.32 -3.06 -12.00
CA PRO A 381 -13.88 -1.78 -12.42
C PRO A 381 -12.88 -0.61 -12.34
N HIS A 382 -11.83 -0.69 -11.51
CA HIS A 382 -10.82 0.38 -11.42
C HIS A 382 -9.95 0.44 -12.67
N TYR A 383 -9.54 -0.71 -13.21
CA TYR A 383 -8.86 -0.75 -14.51
C TYR A 383 -9.79 -0.40 -15.65
N THR A 384 -11.06 -0.78 -15.59
CA THR A 384 -12.04 -0.37 -16.60
C THR A 384 -12.13 1.17 -16.67
N ALA A 385 -12.26 1.83 -15.52
CA ALA A 385 -12.29 3.29 -15.43
C ALA A 385 -10.97 3.93 -15.89
N PHE A 386 -9.82 3.44 -15.41
CA PHE A 386 -8.50 3.97 -15.75
C PHE A 386 -8.13 3.74 -17.23
N ALA A 387 -8.57 2.64 -17.83
CA ALA A 387 -8.36 2.36 -19.25
C ALA A 387 -9.31 3.15 -20.15
N SER A 388 -10.56 3.43 -19.73
CA SER A 388 -11.43 4.40 -20.42
C SER A 388 -10.79 5.79 -20.43
N GLU A 389 -10.18 6.21 -19.32
CA GLU A 389 -9.44 7.48 -19.27
C GLU A 389 -8.24 7.48 -20.22
N ALA A 390 -7.43 6.41 -20.23
CA ALA A 390 -6.31 6.28 -21.17
C ALA A 390 -6.79 6.30 -22.64
N GLN A 391 -7.95 5.69 -22.94
CA GLN A 391 -8.55 5.71 -24.27
C GLN A 391 -8.95 7.13 -24.73
N LYS A 392 -9.32 8.06 -23.83
CA LYS A 392 -9.60 9.46 -24.21
C LYS A 392 -8.36 10.14 -24.81
N GLU A 393 -7.17 9.83 -24.28
CA GLU A 393 -5.90 10.32 -24.82
C GLU A 393 -5.52 9.61 -26.13
N TRP A 394 -5.76 8.30 -26.26
CA TRP A 394 -5.57 7.57 -27.52
C TRP A 394 -6.50 8.04 -28.65
N ARG A 395 -7.72 8.49 -28.33
CA ARG A 395 -8.69 9.05 -29.30
C ARG A 395 -8.29 10.41 -29.87
N LYS A 396 -7.26 11.08 -29.34
CA LYS A 396 -6.76 12.34 -29.92
C LYS A 396 -5.92 12.06 -31.16
N GLN A 397 -6.13 12.84 -32.22
CA GLN A 397 -5.70 12.52 -33.59
C GLN A 397 -4.86 13.60 -34.28
N GLY A 398 -4.53 14.71 -33.63
CA GLY A 398 -3.62 15.72 -34.19
C GLY A 398 -2.20 15.17 -34.38
N ASP A 399 -1.40 15.85 -35.20
CA ASP A 399 -0.03 15.43 -35.54
C ASP A 399 0.84 15.16 -34.31
N ASP A 400 0.69 16.03 -33.32
CA ASP A 400 1.40 15.96 -32.05
C ASP A 400 0.73 15.05 -31.00
N ASP A 401 -0.50 14.57 -31.19
CA ASP A 401 -1.20 13.71 -30.23
C ASP A 401 -0.66 12.27 -30.23
N LEU A 402 -0.80 11.53 -29.12
CA LEU A 402 -0.31 10.15 -29.04
C LEU A 402 -0.99 9.24 -30.08
N GLY A 403 -2.31 9.35 -30.25
CA GLY A 403 -3.07 8.50 -31.17
C GLY A 403 -3.01 8.90 -32.65
N GLY A 404 -2.66 10.16 -32.94
CA GLY A 404 -2.65 10.71 -34.30
C GLY A 404 -1.63 10.07 -35.23
N GLN A 405 -1.66 10.48 -36.51
CA GLN A 405 -0.73 9.97 -37.55
C GLN A 405 -0.73 8.43 -37.64
N GLY A 406 -1.92 7.82 -37.50
CA GLY A 406 -2.13 6.38 -37.58
C GLY A 406 -1.59 5.56 -36.41
N ARG A 407 -1.24 6.19 -35.28
CA ARG A 407 -0.72 5.47 -34.09
C ARG A 407 -1.80 4.70 -33.33
N TYR A 408 -3.06 5.11 -33.39
CA TYR A 408 -4.22 4.42 -32.80
C TYR A 408 -5.32 4.16 -33.84
N THR A 409 -6.09 3.09 -33.66
CA THR A 409 -7.29 2.76 -34.44
C THR A 409 -8.37 2.19 -33.52
N GLU A 410 -9.52 2.87 -33.44
CA GLU A 410 -10.73 2.39 -32.76
C GLU A 410 -11.46 1.36 -33.65
N SER A 411 -10.84 0.21 -33.88
CA SER A 411 -11.36 -0.89 -34.72
C SER A 411 -12.58 -1.62 -34.13
N GLY A 412 -12.90 -1.37 -32.87
CA GLY A 412 -13.63 -2.31 -32.04
C GLY A 412 -12.77 -3.46 -31.53
N PHE A 413 -13.27 -4.13 -30.49
CA PHE A 413 -12.68 -5.29 -29.83
C PHE A 413 -13.77 -6.33 -29.51
N VAL A 414 -13.58 -7.57 -29.92
CA VAL A 414 -14.42 -8.71 -29.54
C VAL A 414 -13.72 -9.49 -28.43
N LEU A 415 -14.31 -9.45 -27.24
CA LEU A 415 -13.93 -10.30 -26.12
C LEU A 415 -14.86 -11.52 -26.09
N THR A 416 -14.30 -12.73 -26.10
CA THR A 416 -15.07 -13.97 -26.12
C THR A 416 -14.43 -15.04 -25.24
N ALA A 417 -15.20 -16.06 -24.87
CA ALA A 417 -14.77 -17.18 -24.05
C ALA A 417 -15.47 -18.47 -24.48
N TYR A 418 -14.87 -19.62 -24.15
CA TYR A 418 -15.58 -20.90 -24.10
C TYR A 418 -16.19 -21.08 -22.71
N GLU A 419 -17.36 -21.70 -22.62
CA GLU A 419 -17.93 -22.11 -21.33
C GLU A 419 -17.00 -23.15 -20.65
N PRO A 420 -16.79 -23.05 -19.32
CA PRO A 420 -15.83 -23.90 -18.61
C PRO A 420 -16.34 -25.34 -18.50
N LYS A 421 -15.55 -26.30 -18.98
CA LYS A 421 -15.88 -27.74 -18.87
C LYS A 421 -15.93 -28.24 -17.43
N GLU A 422 -15.09 -27.66 -16.57
CA GLU A 422 -15.05 -27.88 -15.13
C GLU A 422 -14.81 -26.53 -14.44
N LEU A 423 -15.49 -26.29 -13.32
CA LEU A 423 -15.27 -25.13 -12.45
C LEU A 423 -14.67 -25.58 -11.13
N LYS A 424 -13.42 -25.19 -10.86
CA LYS A 424 -12.81 -25.37 -9.54
C LYS A 424 -13.35 -24.27 -8.61
N VAL A 425 -13.84 -24.69 -7.44
CA VAL A 425 -14.44 -23.76 -6.46
C VAL A 425 -13.41 -22.70 -6.07
N GLY A 426 -13.75 -21.43 -6.27
CA GLY A 426 -12.88 -20.28 -5.96
C GLY A 426 -11.96 -19.80 -7.08
N THR A 427 -11.91 -20.45 -8.25
CA THR A 427 -11.15 -19.93 -9.42
C THR A 427 -12.07 -19.19 -10.40
N LYS A 428 -11.68 -17.98 -10.83
CA LYS A 428 -12.35 -17.29 -11.94
C LYS A 428 -11.98 -17.94 -13.28
N SER A 429 -12.96 -18.24 -14.11
CA SER A 429 -12.73 -18.68 -15.49
C SER A 429 -12.59 -17.49 -16.45
N GLY A 430 -12.05 -17.72 -17.65
CA GLY A 430 -12.06 -16.73 -18.73
C GLY A 430 -13.46 -16.29 -19.15
N MET A 431 -14.48 -17.12 -18.90
CA MET A 431 -15.89 -16.78 -19.10
C MET A 431 -16.40 -15.81 -18.02
N ASP A 432 -16.03 -16.01 -16.75
CA ASP A 432 -16.36 -15.09 -15.67
C ASP A 432 -15.70 -13.72 -15.89
N TYR A 433 -14.40 -13.71 -16.22
CA TYR A 433 -13.67 -12.49 -16.55
C TYR A 433 -14.34 -11.74 -17.71
N THR A 434 -14.78 -12.45 -18.74
CA THR A 434 -15.47 -11.86 -19.90
C THR A 434 -16.86 -11.30 -19.54
N LYS A 435 -17.64 -12.03 -18.73
CA LYS A 435 -18.97 -11.59 -18.25
C LYS A 435 -18.90 -10.46 -17.21
N GLU A 436 -17.81 -10.34 -16.44
CA GLU A 436 -17.54 -9.19 -15.55
C GLU A 436 -17.04 -7.98 -16.36
N SER A 437 -16.11 -8.17 -17.30
CA SER A 437 -15.60 -7.11 -18.18
C SER A 437 -16.71 -6.43 -18.98
N TRP A 438 -17.65 -7.22 -19.50
CA TRP A 438 -18.83 -6.71 -20.20
C TRP A 438 -19.62 -5.72 -19.34
N LYS A 439 -19.97 -6.09 -18.10
CA LYS A 439 -20.76 -5.26 -17.17
C LYS A 439 -20.04 -3.94 -16.88
N ASN A 440 -18.77 -4.02 -16.50
CA ASN A 440 -17.97 -2.83 -16.22
C ASN A 440 -17.89 -1.90 -17.45
N CYS A 441 -17.76 -2.46 -18.67
CA CYS A 441 -17.78 -1.66 -19.90
C CYS A 441 -19.14 -1.02 -20.21
N VAL A 442 -20.26 -1.71 -19.95
CA VAL A 442 -21.61 -1.12 -20.08
C VAL A 442 -21.78 0.03 -19.07
N ASP A 443 -21.43 -0.18 -17.80
CA ASP A 443 -21.56 0.82 -16.75
C ASP A 443 -20.70 2.07 -17.04
N VAL A 444 -19.45 1.88 -17.48
CA VAL A 444 -18.55 2.97 -17.86
C VAL A 444 -19.03 3.68 -19.13
N ALA A 445 -19.49 2.95 -20.15
CA ALA A 445 -20.01 3.54 -21.38
C ALA A 445 -21.26 4.40 -21.11
N ALA A 446 -22.21 3.89 -20.31
CA ALA A 446 -23.41 4.61 -19.92
C ALA A 446 -23.09 5.85 -19.07
N ARG A 447 -22.18 5.74 -18.10
CA ARG A 447 -21.68 6.87 -17.29
C ARG A 447 -21.02 7.96 -18.15
N ASP A 448 -20.23 7.56 -19.14
CA ASP A 448 -19.52 8.47 -20.04
C ASP A 448 -20.40 8.96 -21.22
N GLY A 449 -21.71 8.65 -21.21
CA GLY A 449 -22.71 9.18 -22.14
C GLY A 449 -22.78 8.49 -23.51
N TYR A 450 -22.16 7.32 -23.68
CA TYR A 450 -22.17 6.59 -24.95
C TYR A 450 -23.49 5.82 -25.18
N PRO A 451 -23.96 5.73 -26.46
CA PRO A 451 -25.07 4.86 -26.82
C PRO A 451 -24.84 3.39 -26.45
N ALA A 452 -25.91 2.72 -25.98
CA ALA A 452 -25.84 1.35 -25.48
C ALA A 452 -25.43 0.30 -26.55
N ASP A 453 -25.64 0.59 -27.83
CA ASP A 453 -25.22 -0.28 -28.94
C ASP A 453 -23.71 -0.26 -29.19
N ARG A 454 -22.96 0.67 -28.58
CA ARG A 454 -21.48 0.65 -28.60
C ARG A 454 -20.90 -0.58 -27.90
N ILE A 455 -21.61 -1.20 -26.94
CA ILE A 455 -21.22 -2.43 -26.22
C ILE A 455 -22.26 -3.53 -26.48
N LYS A 456 -22.01 -4.38 -27.48
CA LYS A 456 -23.00 -5.31 -28.04
C LYS A 456 -22.72 -6.77 -27.69
N VAL A 457 -23.63 -7.43 -26.97
CA VAL A 457 -23.52 -8.85 -26.64
C VAL A 457 -23.62 -9.74 -27.89
N LEU A 458 -22.84 -10.82 -27.90
CA LEU A 458 -22.76 -11.85 -28.94
C LEU A 458 -23.08 -13.21 -28.29
N GLU A 459 -24.37 -13.45 -28.08
CA GLU A 459 -24.94 -14.49 -27.20
C GLU A 459 -24.60 -15.95 -27.54
N ASN A 460 -23.98 -16.22 -28.69
CA ASN A 460 -23.64 -17.56 -29.15
C ASN A 460 -22.58 -17.50 -30.26
N THR A 461 -21.96 -18.64 -30.56
CA THR A 461 -21.02 -18.82 -31.70
C THR A 461 -21.55 -18.25 -33.02
N LYS A 462 -22.85 -18.37 -33.34
CA LYS A 462 -23.41 -17.82 -34.60
C LYS A 462 -23.39 -16.29 -34.62
N ALA A 463 -23.58 -15.62 -33.47
CA ALA A 463 -23.40 -14.17 -33.34
C ALA A 463 -21.93 -13.77 -33.43
N LEU A 464 -21.01 -14.51 -32.79
CA LEU A 464 -19.57 -14.29 -32.87
C LEU A 464 -19.04 -14.44 -34.31
N ASN A 465 -19.39 -15.53 -34.99
CA ASN A 465 -19.08 -15.80 -36.41
C ASN A 465 -19.56 -14.65 -37.32
N LYS A 466 -20.80 -14.20 -37.15
CA LYS A 466 -21.34 -13.05 -37.90
C LYS A 466 -20.59 -11.75 -37.60
N CYS A 467 -20.03 -11.58 -36.40
CA CYS A 467 -19.28 -10.39 -36.01
C CYS A 467 -17.83 -10.38 -36.51
N LEU A 468 -17.19 -11.56 -36.63
CA LEU A 468 -15.81 -11.73 -37.06
C LEU A 468 -15.65 -12.13 -38.54
N GLY A 469 -16.76 -12.33 -39.25
CA GLY A 469 -16.77 -12.80 -40.64
C GLY A 469 -16.33 -14.26 -40.83
N THR A 470 -16.37 -15.08 -39.78
CA THR A 470 -15.92 -16.48 -39.80
C THR A 470 -17.08 -17.46 -39.91
N ASP A 471 -16.79 -18.73 -40.24
CA ASP A 471 -17.71 -19.88 -40.12
C ASP A 471 -17.18 -20.93 -39.13
N THR A 472 -16.42 -20.47 -38.14
CA THR A 472 -15.56 -21.28 -37.25
C THR A 472 -16.21 -21.51 -35.88
N TYR A 473 -15.40 -21.79 -34.85
CA TYR A 473 -15.81 -21.84 -33.44
C TYR A 473 -14.87 -20.95 -32.59
N PRO A 474 -15.05 -19.61 -32.62
CA PRO A 474 -14.21 -18.64 -31.91
C PRO A 474 -14.52 -18.55 -30.41
N GLY A 475 -15.70 -19.00 -29.97
CA GLY A 475 -16.16 -18.99 -28.59
C GLY A 475 -17.63 -19.42 -28.46
N ASP A 476 -18.09 -19.59 -27.23
CA ASP A 476 -19.49 -19.85 -26.90
C ASP A 476 -20.25 -18.55 -26.62
N TRP A 477 -19.65 -17.61 -25.89
CA TRP A 477 -20.24 -16.30 -25.59
C TRP A 477 -19.20 -15.19 -25.72
N GLY A 478 -19.65 -13.95 -25.89
CA GLY A 478 -18.79 -12.77 -25.88
C GLY A 478 -19.55 -11.47 -26.13
N TYR A 479 -18.81 -10.40 -26.40
CA TYR A 479 -19.38 -9.11 -26.81
C TYR A 479 -18.39 -8.32 -27.67
N LEU A 480 -18.93 -7.41 -28.49
CA LEU A 480 -18.20 -6.39 -29.23
C LEU A 480 -18.21 -5.08 -28.43
N ASN A 481 -17.04 -4.61 -28.04
CA ASN A 481 -16.80 -3.26 -27.54
C ASN A 481 -16.26 -2.38 -28.68
N THR A 482 -17.10 -1.50 -29.21
CA THR A 482 -16.73 -0.58 -30.30
C THR A 482 -15.95 0.65 -29.83
N LEU A 483 -15.73 0.84 -28.53
CA LEU A 483 -14.90 1.91 -27.94
C LEU A 483 -13.44 1.48 -27.75
N SER A 484 -13.16 0.18 -27.92
CA SER A 484 -11.82 -0.41 -27.81
C SER A 484 -11.21 -0.66 -29.20
N GLY A 485 -9.90 -0.90 -29.27
CA GLY A 485 -9.18 -1.08 -30.53
C GLY A 485 -7.71 -1.45 -30.34
N TRP A 486 -6.83 -0.93 -31.18
CA TRP A 486 -5.39 -1.20 -31.12
C TRP A 486 -4.53 0.03 -31.44
N ALA A 487 -3.26 -0.03 -31.08
CA ALA A 487 -2.26 0.99 -31.41
C ALA A 487 -0.96 0.35 -31.93
N ASP A 488 -0.28 1.04 -32.83
CA ASP A 488 1.09 0.75 -33.27
C ASP A 488 2.04 1.03 -32.11
N ALA A 489 2.57 -0.04 -31.50
CA ALA A 489 3.24 0.09 -30.21
C ALA A 489 4.64 0.69 -30.36
N GLY A 490 5.36 0.33 -31.43
CA GLY A 490 6.64 0.93 -31.80
C GLY A 490 6.53 2.43 -32.09
N ARG A 491 5.56 2.86 -32.91
CA ARG A 491 5.33 4.30 -33.19
C ARG A 491 4.87 5.04 -31.92
N GLY A 492 4.06 4.43 -31.06
CA GLY A 492 3.66 5.00 -29.78
C GLY A 492 4.82 5.20 -28.80
N MET A 493 5.70 4.21 -28.63
CA MET A 493 6.91 4.36 -27.79
C MET A 493 7.89 5.36 -28.39
N LYS A 494 8.07 5.38 -29.71
CA LYS A 494 8.94 6.35 -30.40
C LYS A 494 8.45 7.79 -30.22
N TRP A 495 7.13 8.03 -30.33
CA TRP A 495 6.50 9.32 -30.03
C TRP A 495 6.82 9.78 -28.61
N LEU A 496 6.69 8.89 -27.61
CA LEU A 496 6.98 9.24 -26.22
C LEU A 496 8.47 9.51 -25.99
N TYR A 497 9.35 8.69 -26.55
CA TYR A 497 10.80 8.88 -26.45
C TYR A 497 11.24 10.24 -27.00
N GLU A 498 10.82 10.58 -28.23
CA GLU A 498 11.20 11.87 -28.85
C GLU A 498 10.62 13.05 -28.07
N ARG A 499 9.45 12.91 -27.42
CA ARG A 499 8.91 13.95 -26.52
C ARG A 499 9.71 14.09 -25.24
N VAL A 500 10.06 13.01 -24.56
CA VAL A 500 10.93 13.04 -23.36
C VAL A 500 12.28 13.67 -23.69
N LYS A 501 12.87 13.30 -24.83
CA LYS A 501 14.13 13.86 -25.37
C LYS A 501 14.00 15.34 -25.72
N ALA A 502 12.90 15.78 -26.32
CA ALA A 502 12.65 17.18 -26.67
C ALA A 502 12.63 18.12 -25.44
N THR A 503 12.30 17.61 -24.24
CA THR A 503 12.39 18.42 -22.99
C THR A 503 13.81 18.87 -22.64
N ARG A 504 14.83 18.15 -23.12
CA ARG A 504 16.25 18.29 -22.72
C ARG A 504 16.50 18.13 -21.21
N ARG A 505 15.52 17.62 -20.44
CA ARG A 505 15.61 17.40 -18.98
C ARG A 505 16.06 16.00 -18.58
N VAL A 506 16.08 15.05 -19.52
CA VAL A 506 16.40 13.64 -19.26
C VAL A 506 17.70 13.25 -19.95
N ASN A 507 18.66 12.78 -19.16
CA ASN A 507 19.88 12.15 -19.62
C ASN A 507 19.60 10.67 -19.95
N PHE A 508 20.10 10.18 -21.08
CA PHE A 508 19.93 8.79 -21.50
C PHE A 508 21.30 8.08 -21.52
N VAL A 509 21.41 7.00 -20.77
CA VAL A 509 22.64 6.21 -20.64
C VAL A 509 22.38 4.82 -21.22
N ASN A 510 22.98 4.56 -22.39
CA ASN A 510 23.00 3.21 -22.97
C ASN A 510 24.05 2.37 -22.23
N ALA A 511 23.59 1.47 -21.37
CA ALA A 511 24.41 0.47 -20.70
C ALA A 511 23.55 -0.52 -19.92
N LYS A 512 24.01 -1.77 -19.85
CA LYS A 512 23.45 -2.78 -18.97
C LYS A 512 23.78 -2.50 -17.51
N VAL A 513 22.76 -2.49 -16.66
CA VAL A 513 22.91 -2.54 -15.21
C VAL A 513 23.33 -3.96 -14.82
N ASP A 514 24.37 -4.05 -14.00
CA ASP A 514 24.85 -5.28 -13.38
C ASP A 514 24.12 -5.52 -12.06
N TYR A 515 24.16 -4.52 -11.14
CA TYR A 515 23.42 -4.56 -9.88
C TYR A 515 23.09 -3.16 -9.33
N LEU A 516 22.12 -3.08 -8.42
CA LEU A 516 21.79 -1.85 -7.69
C LEU A 516 22.77 -1.64 -6.53
N ALA A 517 23.41 -0.48 -6.45
CA ALA A 517 24.42 -0.14 -5.45
C ALA A 517 23.78 0.42 -4.18
N ASN A 518 24.26 0.01 -2.99
CA ASN A 518 23.73 0.44 -1.69
C ASN A 518 24.85 0.87 -0.71
N GLU A 519 24.47 1.74 0.22
CA GLU A 519 25.23 2.05 1.43
C GLU A 519 24.33 1.76 2.65
N GLY A 520 24.70 0.77 3.46
CA GLY A 520 23.80 0.26 4.51
C GLY A 520 22.47 -0.19 3.92
N ASP A 521 21.36 0.36 4.39
CA ASP A 521 20.01 0.08 3.91
C ASP A 521 19.48 1.07 2.84
N ARG A 522 20.31 2.01 2.36
CA ARG A 522 19.95 2.96 1.28
C ARG A 522 20.51 2.50 -0.06
N VAL A 523 19.66 2.43 -1.09
CA VAL A 523 20.11 2.31 -2.49
C VAL A 523 20.56 3.69 -2.99
N ILE A 524 21.76 3.77 -3.55
CA ILE A 524 22.41 5.03 -3.97
C ILE A 524 22.56 5.16 -5.50
N GLY A 525 22.30 4.08 -6.25
CA GLY A 525 22.54 4.06 -7.69
C GLY A 525 22.47 2.67 -8.32
N ALA A 526 22.96 2.58 -9.56
CA ALA A 526 23.13 1.35 -10.32
C ALA A 526 24.57 1.23 -10.83
N LYS A 527 25.19 0.07 -10.59
CA LYS A 527 26.48 -0.31 -11.18
C LYS A 527 26.22 -0.85 -12.59
N LEU A 528 26.98 -0.36 -13.57
CA LEU A 528 26.90 -0.79 -14.96
C LEU A 528 27.94 -1.88 -15.24
N THR A 529 27.69 -2.72 -16.25
CA THR A 529 28.62 -3.79 -16.67
C THR A 529 29.95 -3.28 -17.22
N ASP A 530 30.03 -1.99 -17.60
CA ASP A 530 31.29 -1.31 -17.96
C ASP A 530 32.06 -0.75 -16.74
N GLY A 531 31.58 -1.00 -15.53
CA GLY A 531 32.20 -0.58 -14.28
C GLY A 531 31.81 0.82 -13.80
N ARG A 532 31.09 1.64 -14.59
CA ARG A 532 30.58 2.94 -14.12
C ARG A 532 29.52 2.76 -13.03
N LEU A 533 29.42 3.73 -12.14
CA LEU A 533 28.32 3.86 -11.18
C LEU A 533 27.50 5.08 -11.58
N VAL A 534 26.19 4.90 -11.82
CA VAL A 534 25.23 6.00 -11.99
C VAL A 534 24.48 6.14 -10.67
N THR A 535 24.46 7.34 -10.10
CA THR A 535 23.84 7.61 -8.78
C THR A 535 22.44 8.24 -8.92
N GLY A 536 21.65 8.17 -7.84
CA GLY A 536 20.36 8.84 -7.72
C GLY A 536 19.87 8.94 -6.29
N ASP A 537 19.29 10.07 -5.90
CA ASP A 537 18.66 10.29 -4.58
C ASP A 537 17.47 9.33 -4.40
N VAL A 538 16.76 9.05 -5.50
CA VAL A 538 15.75 8.01 -5.66
C VAL A 538 16.10 7.16 -6.87
N VAL A 539 16.14 5.84 -6.68
CA VAL A 539 16.31 4.85 -7.75
C VAL A 539 14.96 4.21 -8.03
N LEU A 540 14.41 4.52 -9.21
CA LEU A 540 13.19 3.97 -9.76
C LEU A 540 13.54 2.75 -10.63
N VAL A 541 13.14 1.55 -10.21
CA VAL A 541 13.32 0.33 -11.01
C VAL A 541 12.05 0.06 -11.81
N ALA A 542 12.11 0.35 -13.11
CA ALA A 542 11.06 0.19 -14.10
C ALA A 542 11.45 -0.85 -15.18
N ALA A 543 12.28 -1.83 -14.80
CA ALA A 543 12.93 -2.81 -15.67
C ALA A 543 12.00 -3.94 -16.18
N GLY A 544 10.69 -3.88 -15.88
CA GLY A 544 9.71 -4.92 -16.26
C GLY A 544 10.18 -6.32 -15.88
N ALA A 545 10.08 -7.26 -16.82
CA ALA A 545 10.45 -8.67 -16.63
C ALA A 545 11.90 -8.91 -16.15
N TRP A 546 12.83 -7.96 -16.31
CA TRP A 546 14.20 -8.07 -15.78
C TRP A 546 14.33 -7.65 -14.30
N THR A 547 13.27 -7.14 -13.66
CA THR A 547 13.35 -6.59 -12.29
C THR A 547 13.81 -7.64 -11.26
N GLY A 548 13.41 -8.91 -11.42
CA GLY A 548 13.86 -10.04 -10.58
C GLY A 548 15.36 -10.33 -10.64
N SER A 549 16.08 -9.81 -11.65
CA SER A 549 17.54 -9.86 -11.72
C SER A 549 18.25 -8.75 -10.94
N LEU A 550 17.49 -7.76 -10.41
CA LEU A 550 18.02 -6.61 -9.68
C LEU A 550 17.56 -6.56 -8.21
N VAL A 551 16.38 -7.10 -7.92
CA VAL A 551 15.74 -7.17 -6.59
C VAL A 551 15.06 -8.52 -6.43
N ASP A 552 15.19 -9.14 -5.25
CA ASP A 552 14.48 -10.38 -4.90
C ASP A 552 12.96 -10.14 -4.79
N LEU A 553 12.24 -10.48 -5.87
CA LEU A 553 10.77 -10.40 -5.96
C LEU A 553 10.08 -11.77 -5.96
N ARG A 554 10.78 -12.84 -5.57
CA ARG A 554 10.24 -14.21 -5.55
C ARG A 554 8.93 -14.27 -4.75
N GLY A 555 7.91 -14.90 -5.33
CA GLY A 555 6.56 -14.98 -4.76
C GLY A 555 5.69 -13.72 -4.91
N ARG A 556 6.23 -12.62 -5.48
CA ARG A 556 5.50 -11.35 -5.72
C ARG A 556 5.35 -11.03 -7.19
N VAL A 557 6.46 -11.13 -7.93
CA VAL A 557 6.57 -10.81 -9.36
C VAL A 557 7.48 -11.84 -10.02
N GLU A 558 7.04 -12.44 -11.11
CA GLU A 558 7.80 -13.45 -11.85
C GLU A 558 7.86 -13.08 -13.34
N ALA A 559 8.96 -13.39 -14.03
CA ALA A 559 9.04 -13.18 -15.48
C ALA A 559 8.33 -14.32 -16.22
N THR A 560 7.41 -14.00 -17.13
CA THR A 560 6.73 -15.01 -17.97
C THR A 560 6.84 -14.67 -19.46
N GLY A 561 7.16 -15.65 -20.28
CA GLY A 561 7.31 -15.51 -21.74
C GLY A 561 6.03 -15.87 -22.48
N HIS A 562 5.46 -14.93 -23.24
CA HIS A 562 4.21 -15.10 -24.00
C HIS A 562 4.49 -15.10 -25.51
N VAL A 563 3.84 -16.00 -26.26
CA VAL A 563 4.20 -16.27 -27.68
C VAL A 563 3.50 -15.34 -28.67
N LEU A 564 4.30 -14.78 -29.58
CA LEU A 564 3.87 -13.95 -30.71
C LEU A 564 4.32 -14.59 -32.02
N GLY A 565 3.46 -14.58 -33.04
CA GLY A 565 3.75 -15.01 -34.41
C GLY A 565 3.28 -14.00 -35.44
N TYR A 566 4.08 -13.80 -36.48
CA TYR A 566 3.84 -12.83 -37.54
C TYR A 566 3.83 -13.52 -38.90
N ILE A 567 2.88 -13.14 -39.77
CA ILE A 567 2.82 -13.60 -41.17
C ILE A 567 2.62 -12.42 -42.12
N ASP A 568 3.14 -12.57 -43.34
CA ASP A 568 2.84 -11.66 -44.43
C ASP A 568 1.46 -11.93 -45.04
N ILE A 569 0.77 -10.85 -45.41
CA ILE A 569 -0.54 -10.86 -46.07
C ILE A 569 -0.53 -9.96 -47.32
N SER A 570 -1.33 -10.33 -48.31
CA SER A 570 -1.52 -9.55 -49.54
C SER A 570 -2.46 -8.35 -49.31
N ASP A 571 -2.43 -7.37 -50.22
CA ASP A 571 -3.22 -6.14 -50.11
C ASP A 571 -4.74 -6.40 -50.08
N GLN A 572 -5.19 -7.46 -50.77
CA GLN A 572 -6.58 -7.91 -50.73
C GLN A 572 -6.99 -8.41 -49.33
N GLU A 573 -6.08 -9.11 -48.64
CA GLU A 573 -6.29 -9.61 -47.28
C GLU A 573 -6.21 -8.47 -46.26
N LEU A 574 -5.28 -7.53 -46.44
CA LEU A 574 -5.20 -6.29 -45.68
C LEU A 574 -6.51 -5.49 -45.79
N ALA A 575 -7.06 -5.35 -47.00
CA ALA A 575 -8.34 -4.65 -47.24
C ALA A 575 -9.59 -5.35 -46.65
N LEU A 576 -9.46 -6.60 -46.16
CA LEU A 576 -10.49 -7.32 -45.43
C LEU A 576 -10.24 -7.30 -43.90
N LEU A 577 -9.00 -7.52 -43.49
CA LEU A 577 -8.58 -7.63 -42.10
C LEU A 577 -8.49 -6.27 -41.38
N SER A 578 -8.17 -5.19 -42.08
CA SER A 578 -8.15 -3.82 -41.50
C SER A 578 -9.53 -3.33 -41.04
N LYS A 579 -10.61 -3.98 -41.50
CA LYS A 579 -12.01 -3.70 -41.15
C LYS A 579 -12.54 -4.57 -40.01
N GLN A 580 -11.74 -5.53 -39.51
CA GLN A 580 -12.15 -6.40 -38.41
C GLN A 580 -11.87 -5.73 -37.06
N PRO A 581 -12.65 -6.03 -36.02
CA PRO A 581 -12.26 -5.73 -34.65
C PRO A 581 -11.05 -6.59 -34.25
N VAL A 582 -10.30 -6.13 -33.25
CA VAL A 582 -9.37 -7.01 -32.52
C VAL A 582 -10.17 -8.15 -31.89
N ALA A 583 -9.73 -9.39 -31.98
CA ALA A 583 -10.44 -10.52 -31.36
C ALA A 583 -9.55 -11.29 -30.38
N LEU A 584 -10.04 -11.52 -29.16
CA LEU A 584 -9.36 -12.28 -28.10
C LEU A 584 -10.34 -13.28 -27.47
N ASN A 585 -9.99 -14.57 -27.51
CA ASN A 585 -10.66 -15.59 -26.70
C ASN A 585 -9.91 -15.76 -25.36
N LEU A 586 -10.57 -15.42 -24.25
CA LEU A 586 -10.01 -15.44 -22.90
C LEU A 586 -9.74 -16.86 -22.39
N SER A 587 -10.65 -17.81 -22.63
CA SER A 587 -10.50 -19.20 -22.18
C SER A 587 -9.31 -19.94 -22.83
N SER A 588 -8.83 -19.51 -24.00
CA SER A 588 -7.58 -20.01 -24.62
C SER A 588 -6.44 -19.00 -24.67
N GLY A 589 -6.65 -17.76 -24.25
CA GLY A 589 -5.69 -16.65 -24.38
C GLY A 589 -5.37 -16.22 -25.82
N LEU A 590 -5.95 -16.83 -26.85
CA LEU A 590 -5.59 -16.63 -28.25
C LEU A 590 -6.18 -15.33 -28.80
N PHE A 591 -5.36 -14.51 -29.45
CA PHE A 591 -5.81 -13.27 -30.09
C PHE A 591 -5.15 -12.96 -31.43
N ILE A 592 -5.90 -12.17 -32.21
CA ILE A 592 -5.52 -11.58 -33.49
C ILE A 592 -5.77 -10.07 -33.40
N ILE A 593 -4.82 -9.27 -33.88
CA ILE A 593 -4.95 -7.81 -34.01
C ILE A 593 -5.01 -7.50 -35.52
N PRO A 594 -5.83 -6.53 -35.98
CA PRO A 594 -5.80 -6.09 -37.37
C PRO A 594 -4.37 -5.74 -37.81
N PRO A 595 -4.03 -6.01 -39.07
CA PRO A 595 -2.65 -5.97 -39.55
C PRO A 595 -2.07 -4.56 -39.55
N GLN A 596 -0.78 -4.47 -39.20
CA GLN A 596 0.05 -3.28 -39.42
C GLN A 596 0.66 -3.42 -40.81
N GLU A 597 0.19 -2.61 -41.77
CA GLU A 597 0.57 -2.73 -43.18
C GLU A 597 0.38 -4.19 -43.65
N ASN A 598 1.30 -4.78 -44.41
CA ASN A 598 1.20 -6.17 -44.87
C ASN A 598 1.58 -7.23 -43.81
N THR A 599 1.66 -6.87 -42.52
CA THR A 599 2.03 -7.81 -41.43
C THR A 599 0.85 -8.09 -40.51
N LEU A 600 0.37 -9.34 -40.51
CA LEU A 600 -0.63 -9.82 -39.55
C LEU A 600 0.04 -10.44 -38.32
N LYS A 601 -0.53 -10.17 -37.15
CA LYS A 601 -0.07 -10.66 -35.85
C LYS A 601 -1.09 -11.60 -35.21
N VAL A 602 -0.62 -12.75 -34.76
CA VAL A 602 -1.35 -13.67 -33.87
C VAL A 602 -0.52 -13.91 -32.60
N ALA A 603 -1.18 -14.13 -31.47
CA ALA A 603 -0.52 -14.24 -30.18
C ALA A 603 -1.33 -15.06 -29.16
N ARG A 604 -0.67 -15.49 -28.07
CA ARG A 604 -1.31 -16.15 -26.92
C ARG A 604 -0.98 -15.43 -25.62
N HIS A 605 -2.03 -15.07 -24.88
CA HIS A 605 -2.02 -14.57 -23.50
C HIS A 605 -2.36 -15.72 -22.54
N SER A 606 -1.41 -16.61 -22.33
CA SER A 606 -1.54 -17.75 -21.40
C SER A 606 -0.88 -17.45 -20.05
N PHE A 607 -0.69 -18.44 -19.20
CA PHE A 607 0.24 -18.34 -18.06
C PHE A 607 1.73 -18.15 -18.46
N GLY A 608 2.03 -18.17 -19.77
CA GLY A 608 3.39 -18.02 -20.31
C GLY A 608 4.32 -19.19 -20.00
N TYR A 609 5.61 -19.00 -20.30
CA TYR A 609 6.69 -19.90 -19.89
C TYR A 609 7.58 -19.25 -18.84
N LEU A 610 8.02 -20.06 -17.88
CA LEU A 610 9.10 -19.75 -16.96
C LEU A 610 10.45 -20.08 -17.61
N ASN A 611 11.49 -19.33 -17.26
CA ASN A 611 12.87 -19.63 -17.63
C ASN A 611 13.75 -19.45 -16.39
N PRO A 612 13.78 -20.44 -15.47
CA PRO A 612 14.47 -20.34 -14.20
C PRO A 612 15.99 -20.26 -14.40
N VAL A 613 16.62 -19.19 -13.91
CA VAL A 613 18.06 -18.97 -13.99
C VAL A 613 18.58 -18.46 -12.65
N THR A 614 19.79 -18.89 -12.27
CA THR A 614 20.49 -18.34 -11.11
C THR A 614 20.83 -16.86 -11.35
N VAL A 615 20.33 -16.01 -10.46
CA VAL A 615 20.65 -14.59 -10.36
C VAL A 615 21.71 -14.40 -9.27
N HIS A 616 22.68 -13.54 -9.55
CA HIS A 616 23.74 -13.10 -8.65
C HIS A 616 23.59 -11.59 -8.41
N ASN A 617 24.16 -11.07 -7.31
CA ASN A 617 24.27 -9.63 -7.00
C ASN A 617 22.95 -8.82 -6.90
N ALA A 618 21.76 -9.39 -7.12
CA ALA A 618 20.48 -8.72 -6.84
C ALA A 618 20.38 -8.30 -5.37
N LEU A 619 19.59 -7.25 -5.09
CA LEU A 619 19.28 -6.87 -3.70
C LEU A 619 18.40 -7.96 -3.05
N PRO A 620 18.80 -8.55 -1.92
CA PRO A 620 17.95 -9.49 -1.19
C PRO A 620 16.71 -8.79 -0.62
N LEU A 621 15.67 -9.58 -0.27
CA LEU A 621 14.37 -9.09 0.17
C LEU A 621 14.42 -8.10 1.36
N PHE A 622 15.43 -8.21 2.22
CA PHE A 622 15.68 -7.29 3.33
C PHE A 622 17.13 -6.79 3.30
N PRO A 623 17.40 -5.55 3.78
CA PRO A 623 18.76 -5.02 3.89
C PRO A 623 19.72 -5.97 4.60
N SER A 624 20.75 -6.41 3.88
CA SER A 624 21.79 -7.33 4.34
C SER A 624 23.14 -6.94 3.73
N PRO A 625 24.27 -7.18 4.42
CA PRO A 625 25.60 -7.13 3.81
C PRO A 625 25.81 -8.19 2.72
N GLU A 626 25.09 -9.31 2.80
CA GLU A 626 25.30 -10.47 1.93
C GLU A 626 24.47 -10.42 0.64
N ARG A 627 25.13 -10.80 -0.47
CA ARG A 627 24.64 -11.06 -1.84
C ARG A 627 24.16 -12.49 -2.16
N PRO A 628 23.24 -13.15 -1.42
CA PRO A 628 22.92 -14.56 -1.69
C PRO A 628 22.35 -14.72 -3.11
N SER A 629 22.89 -15.69 -3.85
CA SER A 629 22.39 -16.03 -5.19
C SER A 629 21.12 -16.87 -5.10
N PHE A 630 20.20 -16.71 -6.05
CA PHE A 630 18.93 -17.42 -6.05
C PHE A 630 18.42 -17.70 -7.46
N VAL A 631 17.60 -18.75 -7.62
CA VAL A 631 16.88 -19.02 -8.87
C VAL A 631 15.60 -18.19 -8.93
N THR A 632 15.33 -17.57 -10.08
CA THR A 632 14.05 -16.92 -10.45
C THR A 632 13.89 -17.00 -11.97
N SER A 633 12.67 -16.85 -12.49
CA SER A 633 12.47 -16.76 -13.93
C SER A 633 13.08 -15.46 -14.49
N ARG A 634 13.90 -15.57 -15.53
CA ARG A 634 14.54 -14.44 -16.21
C ARG A 634 14.21 -14.43 -17.69
N PRO A 635 13.99 -13.25 -18.34
CA PRO A 635 13.81 -13.18 -19.78
C PRO A 635 14.90 -13.90 -20.58
N SER A 636 14.46 -14.59 -21.64
CA SER A 636 15.29 -15.14 -22.72
C SER A 636 14.91 -14.44 -24.02
N THR A 637 15.84 -13.66 -24.57
CA THR A 637 15.59 -12.67 -25.61
C THR A 637 16.54 -12.83 -26.80
N SER A 638 16.43 -11.96 -27.81
CA SER A 638 17.41 -11.87 -28.91
C SER A 638 18.83 -11.61 -28.42
N ARG A 639 19.01 -10.95 -27.27
CA ARG A 639 20.31 -10.72 -26.62
C ARG A 639 20.96 -12.01 -26.13
N ASP A 640 20.12 -12.99 -25.76
CA ASP A 640 20.51 -14.31 -25.26
C ASP A 640 20.63 -15.34 -26.41
N GLY A 641 20.74 -14.87 -27.67
CA GLY A 641 20.78 -15.69 -28.89
C GLY A 641 19.41 -15.91 -29.55
N GLY A 642 18.31 -15.60 -28.85
CA GLY A 642 16.95 -15.76 -29.34
C GLY A 642 16.46 -17.21 -29.44
N LEU A 643 15.18 -17.36 -29.80
CA LEU A 643 14.57 -18.67 -29.97
C LEU A 643 14.71 -19.15 -31.42
N ALA A 644 15.49 -20.21 -31.61
CA ALA A 644 15.61 -20.91 -32.90
C ALA A 644 14.28 -21.50 -33.40
N ARG A 645 13.31 -21.74 -32.50
CA ARG A 645 11.96 -22.22 -32.78
C ARG A 645 11.02 -21.86 -31.62
N LEU A 646 9.72 -21.80 -31.88
CA LEU A 646 8.72 -21.90 -30.81
C LEU A 646 8.66 -23.34 -30.25
N PRO A 647 8.23 -23.52 -28.98
CA PRO A 647 7.67 -24.79 -28.53
C PRO A 647 6.48 -25.21 -29.38
N ASP A 648 6.25 -26.51 -29.46
CA ASP A 648 5.41 -27.08 -30.51
C ASP A 648 3.92 -26.96 -30.26
N GLU A 649 3.53 -26.91 -28.99
CA GLU A 649 2.18 -26.57 -28.57
C GLU A 649 1.88 -25.08 -28.90
N ALA A 650 2.85 -24.17 -28.72
CA ALA A 650 2.71 -22.77 -29.12
C ALA A 650 2.57 -22.54 -30.63
N ASP A 651 3.35 -23.23 -31.47
CA ASP A 651 3.17 -23.16 -32.92
C ASP A 651 1.76 -23.63 -33.31
N ALA A 652 1.30 -24.76 -32.75
CA ALA A 652 -0.05 -25.26 -32.96
C ALA A 652 -1.13 -24.31 -32.42
N ASP A 653 -0.88 -23.62 -31.31
CA ASP A 653 -1.80 -22.65 -30.69
C ASP A 653 -1.96 -21.39 -31.54
N LEU A 654 -0.87 -20.80 -31.99
CA LEU A 654 -0.92 -19.63 -32.88
C LEU A 654 -1.59 -19.97 -34.22
N ARG A 655 -1.37 -21.18 -34.75
CA ARG A 655 -2.11 -21.68 -35.93
C ARG A 655 -3.59 -21.86 -35.66
N ARG A 656 -4.00 -22.40 -34.50
CA ARG A 656 -5.42 -22.45 -34.10
C ARG A 656 -6.02 -21.06 -33.89
N GLY A 657 -5.23 -20.07 -33.45
CA GLY A 657 -5.61 -18.67 -33.37
C GLY A 657 -5.97 -18.09 -34.74
N LEU A 658 -5.09 -18.24 -35.72
CA LEU A 658 -5.35 -17.85 -37.11
C LEU A 658 -6.59 -18.56 -37.67
N ALA A 659 -6.67 -19.88 -37.56
CA ALA A 659 -7.75 -20.69 -38.11
C ALA A 659 -9.13 -20.40 -37.49
N LYS A 660 -9.20 -19.97 -36.23
CA LYS A 660 -10.47 -19.72 -35.53
C LYS A 660 -10.93 -18.27 -35.58
N LEU A 661 -10.00 -17.31 -35.49
CA LEU A 661 -10.33 -15.89 -35.26
C LEU A 661 -10.22 -15.02 -36.52
N SER A 662 -9.66 -15.54 -37.62
CA SER A 662 -9.60 -14.85 -38.91
C SER A 662 -10.80 -15.20 -39.81
N PRO A 663 -11.38 -14.24 -40.56
CA PRO A 663 -12.29 -14.54 -41.66
C PRO A 663 -11.60 -15.20 -42.87
N ILE A 664 -10.26 -15.22 -42.91
CA ILE A 664 -9.46 -15.73 -44.03
C ILE A 664 -8.89 -17.10 -43.68
N LYS A 665 -9.26 -18.11 -44.48
CA LYS A 665 -8.85 -19.52 -44.32
C LYS A 665 -7.47 -19.78 -44.93
N GLY A 666 -6.74 -20.75 -44.41
CA GLY A 666 -5.42 -21.14 -44.91
C GLY A 666 -4.26 -20.36 -44.29
N LEU A 667 -4.52 -19.26 -43.56
CA LEU A 667 -3.49 -18.48 -42.87
C LEU A 667 -2.70 -19.33 -41.87
N GLU A 668 -3.37 -20.28 -41.21
CA GLU A 668 -2.79 -21.24 -40.29
C GLU A 668 -1.72 -22.16 -40.92
N THR A 669 -1.70 -22.29 -42.25
CA THR A 669 -0.68 -23.06 -42.98
C THR A 669 0.53 -22.23 -43.39
N ARG A 670 0.49 -20.89 -43.26
CA ARG A 670 1.57 -20.02 -43.71
C ARG A 670 2.85 -20.20 -42.89
N ARG A 671 3.97 -19.93 -43.55
CA ARG A 671 5.29 -19.76 -42.92
C ARG A 671 5.27 -18.49 -42.07
N TRP A 672 5.84 -18.55 -40.87
CA TRP A 672 6.08 -17.36 -40.05
C TRP A 672 7.11 -16.44 -40.72
N LYS A 673 6.76 -15.15 -40.83
CA LYS A 673 7.68 -14.04 -41.09
C LYS A 673 8.67 -13.89 -39.92
N GLY A 674 8.17 -14.11 -38.71
CA GLY A 674 8.96 -14.18 -37.48
C GLY A 674 8.12 -14.66 -36.29
N THR A 675 8.79 -15.06 -35.22
CA THR A 675 8.19 -15.49 -33.95
C THR A 675 9.03 -14.97 -32.78
N ARG A 676 8.39 -14.60 -31.66
CA ARG A 676 9.07 -14.00 -30.50
C ARG A 676 8.39 -14.39 -29.19
N LEU A 677 9.16 -14.57 -28.11
CA LEU A 677 8.63 -14.43 -26.76
C LEU A 677 8.63 -12.96 -26.36
N CYS A 678 7.48 -12.48 -25.92
CA CYS A 678 7.33 -11.22 -25.22
C CYS A 678 7.31 -11.51 -23.72
N TRP A 679 8.21 -10.90 -22.97
CA TRP A 679 8.34 -11.14 -21.54
C TRP A 679 7.57 -10.10 -20.72
N TYR A 680 6.73 -10.58 -19.80
CA TYR A 680 5.97 -9.76 -18.85
C TYR A 680 6.47 -10.02 -17.43
N SER A 681 6.19 -9.07 -16.53
CA SER A 681 6.24 -9.30 -15.09
C SER A 681 4.84 -9.62 -14.58
N ASP A 682 4.56 -10.89 -14.34
CA ASP A 682 3.27 -11.36 -13.83
C ASP A 682 3.21 -11.33 -12.30
N THR A 683 2.03 -11.01 -11.76
CA THR A 683 1.71 -11.03 -10.33
C THR A 683 0.55 -11.99 -10.05
N LYS A 684 0.37 -12.42 -8.79
CA LYS A 684 -0.64 -13.44 -8.40
C LYS A 684 -2.08 -12.99 -8.67
N ASP A 685 -2.32 -11.69 -8.62
CA ASP A 685 -3.61 -11.01 -8.73
C ASP A 685 -3.79 -10.25 -10.05
N GLY A 686 -2.75 -10.16 -10.90
CA GLY A 686 -2.74 -9.35 -12.11
C GLY A 686 -2.64 -7.83 -11.85
N ASP A 687 -2.58 -7.42 -10.59
CA ASP A 687 -2.33 -6.04 -10.17
C ASP A 687 -0.83 -5.74 -10.21
N TRP A 688 -0.45 -4.52 -10.60
CA TRP A 688 0.96 -4.11 -10.71
C TRP A 688 1.67 -4.04 -9.34
N LEU A 689 2.98 -3.79 -9.36
CA LEU A 689 3.80 -3.47 -8.18
C LEU A 689 4.44 -2.09 -8.39
N VAL A 690 3.87 -1.06 -7.76
CA VAL A 690 4.18 0.36 -7.96
C VAL A 690 4.27 1.05 -6.59
N ASP A 691 5.35 0.78 -5.86
CA ASP A 691 5.50 1.18 -4.45
C ASP A 691 6.97 1.38 -4.05
N TRP A 692 7.17 2.03 -2.89
CA TRP A 692 8.46 2.07 -2.20
C TRP A 692 8.81 0.68 -1.66
N HIS A 693 10.09 0.29 -1.75
CA HIS A 693 10.52 -0.96 -1.15
C HIS A 693 10.49 -0.85 0.39
N PRO A 694 9.89 -1.80 1.13
CA PRO A 694 9.65 -1.65 2.57
C PRO A 694 10.96 -1.60 3.39
N GLY A 695 11.97 -2.40 3.03
CA GLY A 695 13.31 -2.36 3.62
C GLY A 695 14.22 -1.27 3.03
N TRP A 696 14.69 -1.49 1.79
CA TRP A 696 15.61 -0.60 1.06
C TRP A 696 15.10 0.84 0.90
N LYS A 697 15.78 1.80 1.55
CA LYS A 697 15.54 3.25 1.40
C LYS A 697 15.99 3.73 0.02
N SER A 698 15.38 4.82 -0.46
CA SER A 698 15.59 5.39 -1.81
C SER A 698 15.22 4.48 -2.99
N LEU A 699 14.71 3.26 -2.76
CA LEU A 699 14.28 2.34 -3.81
C LEU A 699 12.76 2.42 -4.03
N PHE A 700 12.36 2.85 -5.22
CA PHE A 700 10.97 2.73 -5.70
C PHE A 700 10.92 1.72 -6.84
N ILE A 701 9.87 0.89 -6.88
CA ILE A 701 9.71 -0.17 -7.87
C ILE A 701 8.42 0.08 -8.65
N ALA A 702 8.49 -0.01 -9.97
CA ALA A 702 7.35 0.17 -10.89
C ALA A 702 7.36 -0.92 -11.96
N THR A 703 6.84 -2.09 -11.60
CA THR A 703 6.86 -3.33 -12.38
C THR A 703 5.56 -4.12 -12.20
N GLY A 704 5.53 -5.42 -12.53
CA GLY A 704 4.33 -6.24 -12.36
C GLY A 704 3.27 -6.01 -13.45
N ASP A 705 3.68 -5.53 -14.63
CA ASP A 705 2.81 -5.08 -15.74
C ASP A 705 1.73 -6.09 -16.18
N SER A 706 1.95 -7.37 -15.84
CA SER A 706 1.05 -8.51 -16.02
C SER A 706 0.52 -8.65 -17.44
N GLY A 707 1.32 -8.29 -18.44
CA GLY A 707 1.01 -8.34 -19.87
C GLY A 707 0.04 -7.26 -20.35
N HIS A 708 -0.34 -6.30 -19.50
CA HIS A 708 -1.44 -5.38 -19.80
C HIS A 708 -1.11 -3.89 -19.65
N GLY A 709 0.05 -3.53 -19.08
CA GLY A 709 0.47 -2.15 -18.83
C GLY A 709 0.57 -1.20 -20.03
N TYR A 710 0.85 -1.69 -21.26
CA TYR A 710 1.11 -0.81 -22.42
C TYR A 710 -0.01 0.20 -22.70
N LYS A 711 -1.28 -0.21 -22.61
CA LYS A 711 -2.41 0.65 -23.02
C LYS A 711 -2.58 1.91 -22.18
N PHE A 712 -1.94 1.97 -21.01
CA PHE A 712 -1.99 3.13 -20.12
C PHE A 712 -0.89 4.16 -20.43
N LEU A 713 -0.04 3.94 -21.43
CA LEU A 713 1.06 4.81 -21.89
C LEU A 713 0.84 6.33 -21.71
N PRO A 714 -0.29 6.96 -22.11
CA PRO A 714 -0.46 8.41 -21.96
C PRO A 714 -0.57 8.91 -20.52
N ILE A 715 -1.01 8.07 -19.57
CA ILE A 715 -1.32 8.46 -18.18
C ILE A 715 -0.62 7.61 -17.11
N LEU A 716 0.06 6.52 -17.50
CA LEU A 716 0.72 5.55 -16.62
C LEU A 716 1.71 6.24 -15.67
N GLY A 717 2.65 7.00 -16.23
CA GLY A 717 3.72 7.64 -15.46
C GLY A 717 3.23 8.69 -14.46
N ASP A 718 2.12 9.38 -14.76
CA ASP A 718 1.49 10.25 -13.78
C ASP A 718 0.91 9.44 -12.63
N LYS A 719 0.24 8.31 -12.91
CA LYS A 719 -0.27 7.43 -11.85
C LYS A 719 0.85 6.77 -11.04
N VAL A 720 2.00 6.45 -11.64
CA VAL A 720 3.20 5.97 -10.92
C VAL A 720 3.73 7.03 -9.95
N LEU A 721 3.80 8.30 -10.36
CA LEU A 721 4.20 9.40 -9.46
C LEU A 721 3.17 9.67 -8.37
N ASP A 722 1.88 9.54 -8.67
CA ASP A 722 0.84 9.62 -7.64
C ASP A 722 1.06 8.55 -6.58
N CYS A 723 1.34 7.30 -6.96
CA CYS A 723 1.66 6.22 -6.02
C CYS A 723 2.93 6.53 -5.21
N MET A 724 3.99 7.04 -5.86
CA MET A 724 5.22 7.47 -5.18
C MET A 724 4.98 8.57 -4.14
N GLN A 725 4.03 9.47 -4.38
CA GLN A 725 3.59 10.53 -3.47
C GLN A 725 2.47 10.08 -2.49
N GLY A 726 2.10 8.79 -2.46
CA GLY A 726 1.02 8.23 -1.64
C GLY A 726 -0.41 8.66 -2.04
N GLN A 727 -0.55 9.29 -3.21
CA GLN A 727 -1.79 9.80 -3.81
C GLN A 727 -2.38 8.82 -4.86
N GLY A 728 -1.91 7.57 -4.87
CA GLY A 728 -2.34 6.54 -5.82
C GLY A 728 -3.83 6.17 -5.72
N GLY A 729 -4.48 6.39 -4.57
CA GLY A 729 -5.86 5.99 -4.31
C GLY A 729 -6.08 4.49 -4.46
N ALA A 730 -7.29 4.05 -4.81
CA ALA A 730 -7.65 2.64 -4.90
C ALA A 730 -6.75 1.78 -5.84
N LEU A 731 -6.14 2.39 -6.87
CA LEU A 731 -5.13 1.71 -7.70
C LEU A 731 -3.77 1.65 -7.00
N GLY A 732 -3.36 2.71 -6.31
CA GLY A 732 -2.16 2.68 -5.46
C GLY A 732 -2.27 1.64 -4.35
N ASP A 733 -3.44 1.52 -3.70
CA ASP A 733 -3.70 0.50 -2.68
C ASP A 733 -3.56 -0.94 -3.21
N LYS A 734 -3.93 -1.17 -4.48
CA LYS A 734 -3.73 -2.45 -5.21
C LYS A 734 -2.28 -2.71 -5.63
N TRP A 735 -1.52 -1.64 -5.90
CA TRP A 735 -0.14 -1.73 -6.39
C TRP A 735 0.93 -1.70 -5.30
N LYS A 736 0.51 -1.63 -4.03
CA LYS A 736 1.39 -1.70 -2.85
C LYS A 736 2.26 -2.96 -2.82
N TRP A 737 3.32 -2.90 -2.01
CA TRP A 737 4.21 -4.02 -1.77
C TRP A 737 3.45 -5.26 -1.27
N LYS A 738 3.52 -6.34 -2.06
CA LYS A 738 2.65 -7.51 -1.85
C LYS A 738 3.16 -8.40 -0.72
N ASN A 739 2.22 -8.94 0.06
CA ASN A 739 2.50 -10.06 0.97
C ASN A 739 2.51 -11.37 0.18
N ILE A 740 3.12 -12.41 0.76
CA ILE A 740 3.19 -13.76 0.18
C ILE A 740 2.49 -14.71 1.15
N ASP A 741 1.52 -15.47 0.66
CA ASP A 741 0.77 -16.44 1.48
C ASP A 741 1.47 -17.82 1.57
N ASP A 742 2.33 -18.12 0.59
CA ASP A 742 3.07 -19.38 0.44
C ASP A 742 4.52 -19.08 0.10
N GLU A 743 5.43 -19.30 1.05
CA GLU A 743 6.84 -19.01 0.88
C GLU A 743 7.56 -19.90 -0.15
N THR A 744 6.93 -20.95 -0.71
CA THR A 744 7.54 -21.77 -1.75
C THR A 744 7.44 -21.14 -3.15
N VAL A 745 6.55 -20.16 -3.34
CA VAL A 745 6.31 -19.55 -4.66
C VAL A 745 7.48 -18.67 -5.09
N GLY A 746 7.87 -18.80 -6.37
CA GLY A 746 9.06 -18.19 -6.97
C GLY A 746 10.37 -18.79 -6.47
N LYS A 747 10.34 -19.97 -5.83
CA LYS A 747 11.53 -20.69 -5.36
C LYS A 747 11.58 -22.10 -5.95
N GLU A 748 12.75 -22.71 -5.89
CA GLU A 748 12.91 -24.13 -6.16
C GLU A 748 12.65 -24.95 -4.89
N THR A 749 11.86 -26.02 -5.01
CA THR A 749 11.64 -27.01 -3.95
C THR A 749 11.74 -28.41 -4.55
N ASN A 750 12.47 -29.33 -3.91
CA ASN A 750 12.57 -30.73 -4.32
C ASN A 750 12.98 -30.94 -5.80
N GLY A 751 13.84 -30.07 -6.34
CA GLY A 751 14.28 -30.13 -7.74
C GLY A 751 13.30 -29.57 -8.77
N LYS A 752 12.25 -28.84 -8.33
CA LYS A 752 11.28 -28.17 -9.22
C LYS A 752 11.11 -26.71 -8.85
N PHE A 753 11.09 -25.82 -9.85
CA PHE A 753 10.80 -24.41 -9.67
C PHE A 753 9.28 -24.15 -9.60
N ASN A 754 8.81 -23.63 -8.46
CA ASN A 754 7.40 -23.32 -8.20
C ASN A 754 7.09 -21.88 -8.62
N GLY A 755 7.06 -21.60 -9.93
CA GLY A 755 6.79 -20.26 -10.42
C GLY A 755 5.43 -19.70 -10.01
N LEU A 756 5.32 -18.38 -9.92
CA LEU A 756 4.08 -17.67 -9.63
C LEU A 756 3.00 -17.94 -10.70
N VAL A 757 1.73 -17.97 -10.27
CA VAL A 757 0.56 -18.15 -11.14
C VAL A 757 -0.43 -17.01 -10.94
N THR A 758 -0.83 -16.33 -12.02
CA THR A 758 -1.83 -15.25 -12.01
C THR A 758 -3.25 -15.81 -11.98
N MET A 759 -4.00 -15.55 -10.91
CA MET A 759 -5.30 -16.17 -10.62
C MET A 759 -6.50 -15.24 -10.85
N ASP A 760 -6.34 -14.16 -11.61
CA ASP A 760 -7.38 -13.15 -11.87
C ASP A 760 -8.48 -13.62 -12.85
N GLY A 761 -8.26 -14.74 -13.54
CA GLY A 761 -9.15 -15.28 -14.58
C GLY A 761 -8.83 -14.81 -16.00
N SER A 762 -7.76 -14.04 -16.20
CA SER A 762 -7.38 -13.50 -17.52
C SER A 762 -6.50 -14.44 -18.38
N ARG A 763 -6.00 -15.53 -17.80
CA ARG A 763 -5.01 -16.43 -18.42
C ARG A 763 -5.66 -17.69 -18.97
N GLY A 764 -5.34 -18.03 -20.22
CA GLY A 764 -5.66 -19.33 -20.83
C GLY A 764 -4.51 -20.34 -20.76
N GLY A 765 -4.78 -21.59 -21.15
CA GLY A 765 -3.78 -22.67 -21.19
C GLY A 765 -3.39 -23.20 -19.81
N ASP A 766 -2.28 -23.94 -19.74
CA ASP A 766 -1.79 -24.56 -18.51
C ASP A 766 -0.72 -23.70 -17.79
N PRO A 767 -0.72 -23.65 -16.44
CA PRO A 767 0.27 -22.90 -15.67
C PRO A 767 1.58 -23.66 -15.42
N GLY A 768 2.67 -22.92 -15.20
CA GLY A 768 3.93 -23.47 -14.71
C GLY A 768 4.80 -24.21 -15.72
N MET A 769 4.57 -24.00 -17.03
CA MET A 769 5.43 -24.55 -18.09
C MET A 769 6.83 -23.92 -18.04
N VAL A 770 7.88 -24.73 -18.18
CA VAL A 770 9.28 -24.29 -18.25
C VAL A 770 9.77 -24.33 -19.70
N LEU A 771 10.34 -23.22 -20.19
CA LEU A 771 10.66 -23.02 -21.60
C LEU A 771 11.58 -24.10 -22.18
N GLU A 772 12.61 -24.51 -21.43
CA GLU A 772 13.56 -25.55 -21.87
C GLU A 772 12.90 -26.94 -21.95
N GLU A 773 12.05 -27.29 -20.99
CA GLU A 773 11.28 -28.54 -21.00
C GLU A 773 10.36 -28.61 -22.23
N GLU A 774 9.61 -27.53 -22.52
CA GLU A 774 8.70 -27.47 -23.67
C GLU A 774 9.44 -27.51 -25.02
N LEU A 775 10.65 -26.94 -25.10
CA LEU A 775 11.52 -27.07 -26.27
C LEU A 775 12.08 -28.50 -26.44
N GLY A 776 12.32 -29.22 -25.34
CA GLY A 776 12.85 -30.59 -25.33
C GLY A 776 11.87 -31.66 -25.82
N LYS A 777 10.55 -31.46 -25.60
CA LYS A 777 9.51 -32.50 -25.84
C LYS A 777 9.49 -33.11 -27.26
N LYS A 778 9.88 -32.38 -28.31
CA LYS A 778 9.93 -32.94 -29.68
C LYS A 778 11.14 -33.83 -29.98
N SER A 779 12.22 -33.77 -29.20
CA SER A 779 13.39 -34.64 -29.40
C SER A 779 13.03 -36.10 -29.15
N ALA A 780 12.34 -36.39 -28.03
CA ALA A 780 11.87 -37.74 -27.70
C ALA A 780 10.89 -38.28 -28.75
N ALA A 781 9.92 -37.48 -29.20
CA ALA A 781 8.90 -37.90 -30.16
C ALA A 781 9.42 -38.19 -31.58
N LYS A 782 10.63 -37.74 -31.93
CA LYS A 782 11.32 -38.11 -33.17
C LYS A 782 12.26 -39.31 -33.00
N VAL A 783 12.93 -39.43 -31.85
CA VAL A 783 13.81 -40.58 -31.54
C VAL A 783 12.99 -41.86 -31.30
N ALA A 784 11.77 -41.76 -30.75
CA ALA A 784 10.84 -42.89 -30.65
C ALA A 784 10.12 -43.26 -31.97
N LYS A 785 10.63 -42.77 -33.11
CA LYS A 785 10.13 -43.04 -34.48
C LYS A 785 11.27 -43.24 -35.50
N LEU A 786 12.48 -43.54 -35.00
CA LEU A 786 13.66 -43.99 -35.74
C LEU A 786 14.18 -45.27 -35.09
#